data_AF-A0A847GEQ7-F1
#
_entry.id   AF-A0A847GEQ7-F1
#
_cell.length_a   1.000
_cell.length_b   1.000
_cell.length_c   1.000
_cell.angle_alpha   90.00
_cell.angle_beta   90.00
_cell.angle_gamma   90.00
#
_symmetry.space_group_name_H-M   'P 1'
#
loop_
_entity.id
_entity.type
_entity.pdbx_description
1 polymer ?
#
loop_
_entity_poly.entity_id
_entity_poly.type
_entity_poly.pdbx_seq_one_letter_code
_entity_poly.pdbx_strand_id
1 'polypeptide(L)'
;MNEMNNIRMTLSLFAAVLLGMAGASAQSDIPTPGVWTANGPVHAMASLGGMTYIGGEFTHVGPHAGHGVPLDAATGATAADFPKINGPVNACVADGSGGWYVGGRFSMAGSLPRECLVHILSDGSVDPAWNPDFEGYEVSALAVSGGLLYVGGNFRRVGGQLRASIAALDTVTGDAADWNPGTNGMVQTIAVSGGTVYAGGSFTSFGGQVRNGAASVDAVTGGVTDWDPNSEGGRVNALAVSGGKVYAGGHFLRIGRKPRSYIAAFDAVTGGLTSWNPGADGVVHAFVVSGTTLYAGGGFSNIGGQPRGRIAALDTVTGNLLPMNPGADNAVRTLALSGTTLYAAGEFSDMGGQPRDRLAALDAATGSVLEWNPGVDGMVLALAVSGAVVYAGGEFVIVGGEPRNRLAAFDTATGGFTAWNPGADGTVRALAVSGDTVYAGGEFTGAGGQPRDRLAAVDAVTGEVAEWNPGADNTVLTLAATETTVYAGGEFTKIGGQARNRIAAIDLATGGVKSWNTGVSNPVKALAVSGTTLYVGGDFYYSGSQYRYFMAAYDAETGALLPWNPNLNGKVSALAVSGGVLYAGGDFTSVGWKVRNRIAAIDLETGAAGLWNPGANGRVAALAVSGTTVYAGGEFTEIGGRERGGIVALDTETGSATDWNPRMDGTVNALALSPNAVHAGGAFTGMDGNDWPYYAQFELPVPAYALRYTAGANGSLSGESSQTVNHGSDGAPVTAVPDADCHFVQWSDGVTENPRVDVNVTGDITVEAIFAMDTIEGEGEGEGEGEGEGEG
;
A
#
# COMPACT_ATOMS: atom_id res chain seq x y z
N MET A 1 -49.29 51.25 40.99
CA MET A 1 -47.90 51.21 40.48
C MET A 1 -47.39 49.82 40.82
N ASN A 2 -46.78 49.13 39.86
CA ASN A 2 -46.16 47.79 39.96
C ASN A 2 -47.03 46.52 39.88
N GLU A 3 -46.48 45.63 39.03
CA GLU A 3 -46.32 44.18 39.09
C GLU A 3 -47.49 43.19 39.11
N MET A 4 -47.32 42.22 38.19
CA MET A 4 -47.62 40.79 38.26
C MET A 4 -49.07 40.28 38.31
N ASN A 5 -49.31 39.35 37.37
CA ASN A 5 -50.04 38.08 37.45
C ASN A 5 -51.31 37.88 36.61
N ASN A 6 -51.21 36.80 35.83
CA ASN A 6 -52.22 35.82 35.40
C ASN A 6 -53.15 36.17 34.22
N ILE A 7 -53.10 35.37 33.14
CA ILE A 7 -54.03 34.25 32.86
C ILE A 7 -53.75 33.65 31.45
N ARG A 8 -53.44 32.34 31.45
CA ARG A 8 -53.78 31.23 30.52
C ARG A 8 -53.87 31.47 29.00
N MET A 9 -53.12 30.67 28.22
CA MET A 9 -53.74 29.69 27.30
C MET A 9 -52.71 28.68 26.74
N THR A 10 -53.11 27.41 26.77
CA THR A 10 -52.40 26.23 26.26
C THR A 10 -52.92 25.87 24.86
N LEU A 11 -51.99 25.42 24.01
CA LEU A 11 -52.10 24.50 22.85
C LEU A 11 -53.02 24.82 21.65
N SER A 12 -52.39 24.92 20.47
CA SER A 12 -52.68 24.03 19.33
C SER A 12 -51.58 24.06 18.26
N LEU A 13 -50.88 22.93 18.16
CA LEU A 13 -50.34 22.24 16.98
C LEU A 13 -50.19 22.99 15.64
N PHE A 14 -48.95 23.17 15.19
CA PHE A 14 -48.59 23.11 13.76
C PHE A 14 -47.32 22.27 13.63
N ALA A 15 -47.48 21.04 13.17
CA ALA A 15 -46.37 20.19 12.77
C ALA A 15 -45.89 20.66 11.38
N ALA A 16 -44.74 21.33 11.33
CA ALA A 16 -44.00 21.49 10.09
C ALA A 16 -43.32 20.15 9.80
N VAL A 17 -43.75 19.49 8.72
CA VAL A 17 -43.05 18.36 8.13
C VAL A 17 -41.69 18.87 7.66
N LEU A 18 -40.63 18.58 8.41
CA LEU A 18 -39.27 18.66 7.90
C LEU A 18 -39.14 17.57 6.84
N LEU A 19 -39.13 17.95 5.56
CA LEU A 19 -38.49 17.12 4.54
C LEU A 19 -37.01 17.04 4.92
N GLY A 20 -36.57 15.85 5.33
CA GLY A 20 -35.15 15.55 5.40
C GLY A 20 -34.56 15.58 4.00
N MET A 21 -33.95 16.72 3.63
CA MET A 21 -32.87 16.67 2.66
C MET A 21 -31.74 15.89 3.34
N ALA A 22 -31.47 14.68 2.86
CA ALA A 22 -30.24 13.98 3.17
C ALA A 22 -29.10 14.91 2.74
N GLY A 23 -28.37 15.46 3.71
CA GLY A 23 -27.20 16.27 3.43
C GLY A 23 -26.18 15.38 2.72
N ALA A 24 -25.63 15.86 1.59
CA ALA A 24 -24.46 15.25 0.99
C ALA A 24 -23.39 15.11 2.07
N SER A 25 -22.91 13.89 2.29
CA SER A 25 -21.83 13.64 3.25
C SER A 25 -20.59 14.42 2.83
N ALA A 26 -20.00 15.18 3.76
CA ALA A 26 -18.72 15.84 3.51
C ALA A 26 -17.61 14.80 3.21
N GLN A 27 -16.67 15.16 2.34
CA GLN A 27 -15.52 14.33 2.01
C GLN A 27 -14.67 14.06 3.26
N SER A 28 -14.25 12.81 3.50
CA SER A 28 -13.45 12.45 4.69
C SER A 28 -12.01 12.96 4.58
N ASP A 29 -11.53 13.60 5.65
CA ASP A 29 -10.12 13.97 5.83
C ASP A 29 -9.26 12.77 6.27
N ILE A 30 -9.90 11.73 6.82
CA ILE A 30 -9.23 10.50 7.25
C ILE A 30 -9.14 9.58 6.03
N PRO A 31 -7.96 9.02 5.73
CA PRO A 31 -7.84 7.99 4.70
C PRO A 31 -8.73 6.80 5.02
N THR A 32 -9.27 6.12 4.02
CA THR A 32 -10.07 4.91 4.25
C THR A 32 -9.24 3.91 5.10
N PRO A 33 -9.75 3.45 6.27
CA PRO A 33 -9.05 2.47 7.08
C PRO A 33 -8.84 1.14 6.35
N GLY A 34 -7.80 0.39 6.73
CA GLY A 34 -7.49 -0.91 6.12
C GLY A 34 -6.89 -0.84 4.71
N VAL A 35 -6.60 0.37 4.21
CA VAL A 35 -6.04 0.57 2.88
C VAL A 35 -4.56 0.17 2.83
N TRP A 36 -4.17 -0.30 1.65
CA TRP A 36 -2.82 -0.70 1.31
C TRP A 36 -1.89 0.51 1.33
N THR A 37 -0.67 0.34 1.81
CA THR A 37 0.38 1.36 1.82
C THR A 37 1.58 0.83 1.08
N ALA A 38 2.37 1.72 0.48
CA ALA A 38 3.69 1.35 -0.04
C ALA A 38 4.71 1.34 1.10
N ASN A 39 5.83 0.62 0.94
CA ASN A 39 6.97 0.68 1.87
C ASN A 39 8.06 1.68 1.44
N GLY A 40 7.75 2.52 0.46
CA GLY A 40 8.62 3.60 -0.03
C GLY A 40 7.84 4.57 -0.93
N PRO A 41 8.47 5.67 -1.36
CA PRO A 41 7.77 6.77 -2.04
C PRO A 41 7.01 6.35 -3.29
N VAL A 42 5.79 6.83 -3.47
CA VAL A 42 5.01 6.67 -4.71
C VAL A 42 5.28 7.87 -5.63
N HIS A 43 5.61 7.62 -6.90
CA HIS A 43 5.99 8.63 -7.91
C HIS A 43 5.01 8.74 -9.08
N ALA A 44 4.25 7.69 -9.36
CA ALA A 44 3.29 7.62 -10.46
C ALA A 44 2.02 6.89 -10.02
N MET A 45 0.87 7.30 -10.57
CA MET A 45 -0.42 6.70 -10.25
C MET A 45 -1.36 6.71 -11.45
N ALA A 46 -2.23 5.71 -11.53
CA ALA A 46 -3.34 5.64 -12.47
C ALA A 46 -4.53 4.92 -11.82
N SER A 47 -5.76 5.25 -12.22
CA SER A 47 -6.97 4.59 -11.75
C SER A 47 -7.85 4.18 -12.92
N LEU A 48 -8.38 2.95 -12.90
CA LEU A 48 -9.36 2.45 -13.88
C LEU A 48 -10.27 1.40 -13.21
N GLY A 49 -11.57 1.46 -13.50
CA GLY A 49 -12.50 0.40 -13.08
C GLY A 49 -12.59 0.20 -11.57
N GLY A 50 -12.39 1.26 -10.78
CA GLY A 50 -12.36 1.20 -9.31
C GLY A 50 -11.05 0.69 -8.71
N MET A 51 -10.07 0.29 -9.53
CA MET A 51 -8.73 -0.10 -9.10
C MET A 51 -7.75 1.06 -9.24
N THR A 52 -6.83 1.18 -8.29
CA THR A 52 -5.75 2.17 -8.31
C THR A 52 -4.40 1.48 -8.36
N TYR A 53 -3.60 1.90 -9.33
CA TYR A 53 -2.25 1.41 -9.60
C TYR A 53 -1.26 2.47 -9.15
N ILE A 54 -0.25 2.06 -8.41
CA ILE A 54 0.80 2.91 -7.91
C ILE A 54 2.16 2.41 -8.41
N GLY A 55 3.06 3.35 -8.69
CA GLY A 55 4.44 3.07 -9.07
C GLY A 55 5.38 4.03 -8.35
N GLY A 56 6.50 3.54 -7.84
CA GLY A 56 7.50 4.38 -7.20
C GLY A 56 8.72 3.61 -6.69
N GLU A 57 9.36 4.17 -5.66
CA GLU A 57 10.52 3.63 -4.94
C GLU A 57 10.10 2.71 -3.79
N PHE A 58 9.21 1.76 -4.07
CA PHE A 58 8.78 0.76 -3.10
C PHE A 58 8.97 -0.64 -3.66
N THR A 59 9.26 -1.59 -2.79
CA THR A 59 9.38 -3.02 -3.14
C THR A 59 8.12 -3.80 -2.74
N HIS A 60 7.28 -3.20 -1.90
CA HIS A 60 6.08 -3.83 -1.38
C HIS A 60 4.94 -2.82 -1.29
N VAL A 61 3.75 -3.27 -1.69
CA VAL A 61 2.47 -2.61 -1.39
C VAL A 61 1.63 -3.64 -0.65
N GLY A 62 1.11 -3.28 0.50
CA GLY A 62 0.29 -4.18 1.31
C GLY A 62 -0.44 -3.44 2.41
N PRO A 63 -1.32 -4.12 3.17
CA PRO A 63 -2.04 -3.49 4.28
C PRO A 63 -1.08 -2.73 5.21
N HIS A 64 -1.44 -1.51 5.63
CA HIS A 64 -0.62 -0.79 6.60
C HIS A 64 -0.69 -1.48 7.97
N ALA A 65 0.19 -2.45 8.19
CA ALA A 65 0.19 -3.33 9.35
C ALA A 65 1.06 -2.82 10.52
N GLY A 66 1.73 -1.68 10.37
CA GLY A 66 2.68 -1.14 11.34
C GLY A 66 3.92 -2.04 11.54
N HIS A 67 4.56 -1.93 12.71
CA HIS A 67 5.77 -2.70 13.03
C HIS A 67 5.53 -4.10 13.63
N GLY A 68 4.28 -4.56 13.69
CA GLY A 68 3.92 -5.89 14.17
C GLY A 68 2.47 -6.22 13.87
N VAL A 69 2.22 -7.41 13.32
CA VAL A 69 0.88 -7.90 12.94
C VAL A 69 0.82 -9.42 13.12
N PRO A 70 -0.29 -9.98 13.62
CA PRO A 70 -0.48 -11.42 13.64
C PRO A 70 -0.80 -11.91 12.23
N LEU A 71 -0.29 -13.12 11.93
CA LEU A 71 -0.53 -13.82 10.68
C LEU A 71 -1.35 -15.07 10.97
N ASP A 72 -2.34 -15.36 10.12
CA ASP A 72 -2.98 -16.66 10.10
C ASP A 72 -1.98 -17.71 9.62
N ALA A 73 -1.76 -18.75 10.43
CA ALA A 73 -0.71 -19.73 10.15
C ALA A 73 -1.00 -20.63 8.94
N ALA A 74 -2.25 -20.73 8.49
CA ALA A 74 -2.62 -21.58 7.35
C ALA A 74 -2.57 -20.81 6.03
N THR A 75 -3.04 -19.56 6.05
CA THR A 75 -3.24 -18.73 4.84
C THR A 75 -2.21 -17.62 4.69
N GLY A 76 -1.49 -17.27 5.78
CA GLY A 76 -0.59 -16.12 5.81
C GLY A 76 -1.31 -14.77 5.82
N ALA A 77 -2.64 -14.76 5.97
CA ALA A 77 -3.43 -13.53 6.01
C ALA A 77 -3.10 -12.71 7.26
N THR A 78 -2.93 -11.40 7.12
CA THR A 78 -2.73 -10.48 8.25
C THR A 78 -4.05 -10.12 8.91
N ALA A 79 -4.08 -9.95 10.23
CA ALA A 79 -5.24 -9.35 10.89
C ALA A 79 -5.32 -7.84 10.56
N ALA A 80 -6.32 -7.44 9.78
CA ALA A 80 -6.46 -6.06 9.28
C ALA A 80 -6.66 -5.01 10.38
N ASP A 81 -7.32 -5.39 11.49
CA ASP A 81 -7.69 -4.48 12.58
C ASP A 81 -6.69 -4.51 13.76
N PHE A 82 -5.49 -5.05 13.55
CA PHE A 82 -4.48 -5.09 14.60
C PHE A 82 -3.91 -3.68 14.88
N PRO A 83 -3.68 -3.31 16.15
CA PRO A 83 -3.24 -1.98 16.53
C PRO A 83 -1.84 -1.72 16.01
N LYS A 84 -1.70 -0.60 15.31
CA LYS A 84 -0.42 -0.18 14.73
C LYS A 84 0.55 0.20 15.84
N ILE A 85 1.67 -0.50 15.91
CA ILE A 85 2.79 -0.18 16.80
C ILE A 85 3.76 0.71 16.04
N ASN A 86 4.09 1.89 16.58
CA ASN A 86 4.85 2.94 15.88
C ASN A 86 6.38 2.77 15.94
N GLY A 87 6.86 1.56 16.19
CA GLY A 87 8.28 1.28 16.22
C GLY A 87 8.58 -0.22 16.33
N PRO A 88 9.85 -0.62 16.11
CA PRO A 88 10.22 -2.03 15.96
C PRO A 88 9.74 -2.91 17.12
N VAL A 89 9.07 -4.01 16.79
CA VAL A 89 8.75 -5.10 17.71
C VAL A 89 9.93 -6.08 17.73
N ASN A 90 10.46 -6.35 18.92
CA ASN A 90 11.61 -7.24 19.11
C ASN A 90 11.21 -8.61 19.70
N ALA A 91 10.12 -8.67 20.48
CA ALA A 91 9.66 -9.88 21.14
C ALA A 91 8.14 -9.89 21.25
N CYS A 92 7.54 -11.08 21.16
CA CYS A 92 6.15 -11.30 21.51
C CYS A 92 5.99 -12.64 22.23
N VAL A 93 5.00 -12.74 23.09
CA VAL A 93 4.61 -13.99 23.75
C VAL A 93 3.09 -14.01 23.94
N ALA A 94 2.47 -15.17 23.73
CA ALA A 94 1.04 -15.34 23.93
C ALA A 94 0.66 -15.11 25.40
N ASP A 95 -0.50 -14.50 25.62
CA ASP A 95 -1.08 -14.31 26.96
C ASP A 95 -1.79 -15.57 27.51
N GLY A 96 -1.99 -16.59 26.66
CA GLY A 96 -2.71 -17.82 26.97
C GLY A 96 -4.23 -17.74 26.81
N SER A 97 -4.77 -16.57 26.47
CA SER A 97 -6.20 -16.29 26.28
C SER A 97 -6.55 -15.82 24.86
N GLY A 98 -5.56 -15.80 23.95
CA GLY A 98 -5.73 -15.44 22.54
C GLY A 98 -5.16 -14.06 22.19
N GLY A 99 -4.64 -13.32 23.18
CA GLY A 99 -3.89 -12.08 23.02
C GLY A 99 -2.37 -12.27 23.14
N TRP A 100 -1.66 -11.15 23.25
CA TRP A 100 -0.19 -11.11 23.26
C TRP A 100 0.36 -10.02 24.16
N TYR A 101 1.50 -10.31 24.78
CA TYR A 101 2.42 -9.27 25.23
C TYR A 101 3.45 -9.02 24.14
N VAL A 102 3.62 -7.75 23.77
CA VAL A 102 4.48 -7.32 22.67
C VAL A 102 5.49 -6.30 23.19
N GLY A 103 6.77 -6.60 23.02
CA GLY A 103 7.90 -5.81 23.50
C GLY A 103 8.80 -5.35 22.36
N GLY A 104 9.34 -4.14 22.45
CA GLY A 104 10.14 -3.56 21.38
C GLY A 104 10.66 -2.17 21.72
N ARG A 105 10.95 -1.40 20.66
CA ARG A 105 11.32 0.02 20.71
C ARG A 105 10.21 0.84 20.07
N PHE A 106 9.18 1.14 20.84
CA PHE A 106 8.03 1.92 20.40
C PHE A 106 7.48 2.79 21.54
N SER A 107 6.66 3.77 21.19
CA SER A 107 6.04 4.72 22.12
C SER A 107 4.51 4.74 22.06
N MET A 108 3.93 4.14 21.02
CA MET A 108 2.49 4.04 20.79
C MET A 108 2.12 2.65 20.30
N ALA A 109 0.97 2.17 20.75
CA ALA A 109 0.28 1.01 20.19
C ALA A 109 -1.19 1.39 19.95
N GLY A 110 -1.63 1.33 18.70
CA GLY A 110 -2.89 1.93 18.28
C GLY A 110 -2.89 3.43 18.60
N SER A 111 -3.93 3.90 19.29
CA SER A 111 -4.04 5.30 19.76
C SER A 111 -3.53 5.52 21.18
N LEU A 112 -3.05 4.48 21.87
CA LEU A 112 -2.64 4.57 23.27
C LEU A 112 -1.11 4.72 23.41
N PRO A 113 -0.63 5.64 24.27
CA PRO A 113 0.79 5.72 24.60
C PRO A 113 1.20 4.49 25.41
N ARG A 114 2.17 3.75 24.85
CA ARG A 114 2.74 2.52 25.42
C ARG A 114 4.22 2.49 25.10
N GLU A 115 5.05 2.67 26.12
CA GLU A 115 6.50 2.70 25.97
C GLU A 115 7.06 1.28 26.06
N CYS A 116 7.68 0.82 24.98
CA CYS A 116 8.43 -0.44 24.85
C CYS A 116 7.68 -1.76 25.12
N LEU A 117 6.52 -1.75 25.77
CA LEU A 117 5.75 -2.95 26.13
C LEU A 117 4.25 -2.66 26.10
N VAL A 118 3.49 -3.56 25.48
CA VAL A 118 2.03 -3.48 25.38
C VAL A 118 1.39 -4.85 25.55
N HIS A 119 0.20 -4.87 26.17
CA HIS A 119 -0.69 -6.02 26.17
C HIS A 119 -1.80 -5.80 25.13
N ILE A 120 -2.00 -6.78 24.26
CA ILE A 120 -3.01 -6.77 23.21
C ILE A 120 -3.97 -7.92 23.50
N LEU A 121 -5.25 -7.62 23.61
CA LEU A 121 -6.30 -8.56 23.98
C LEU A 121 -6.62 -9.51 22.82
N SER A 122 -7.37 -10.57 23.12
CA SER A 122 -7.78 -11.59 22.13
C SER A 122 -8.66 -11.05 21.00
N ASP A 123 -9.29 -9.90 21.19
CA ASP A 123 -10.07 -9.19 20.16
C ASP A 123 -9.20 -8.26 19.30
N GLY A 124 -7.88 -8.24 19.54
CA GLY A 124 -6.93 -7.38 18.85
C GLY A 124 -6.81 -5.98 19.44
N SER A 125 -7.66 -5.56 20.39
CA SER A 125 -7.55 -4.22 20.96
C SER A 125 -6.37 -4.09 21.94
N VAL A 126 -5.83 -2.88 22.08
CA VAL A 126 -4.81 -2.59 23.10
C VAL A 126 -5.49 -2.56 24.47
N ASP A 127 -4.95 -3.30 25.44
CA ASP A 127 -5.45 -3.29 26.81
C ASP A 127 -5.27 -1.89 27.44
N PRO A 128 -6.36 -1.17 27.73
CA PRO A 128 -6.26 0.18 28.27
C PRO A 128 -5.81 0.21 29.73
N ALA A 129 -6.06 -0.87 30.49
CA ALA A 129 -5.78 -0.98 31.92
C ALA A 129 -4.36 -1.47 32.21
N TRP A 130 -3.77 -2.24 31.29
CA TRP A 130 -2.42 -2.79 31.45
C TRP A 130 -1.35 -1.77 31.00
N ASN A 131 -0.74 -1.09 31.97
CA ASN A 131 0.36 -0.14 31.74
C ASN A 131 1.44 -0.25 32.84
N PRO A 132 2.53 -0.99 32.60
CA PRO A 132 3.57 -1.26 33.60
C PRO A 132 4.50 -0.07 33.94
N ASP A 133 4.27 1.13 33.40
CA ASP A 133 5.13 2.31 33.61
C ASP A 133 6.60 2.00 33.30
N PHE A 134 6.88 1.71 32.02
CA PHE A 134 8.23 1.47 31.52
C PHE A 134 8.95 2.77 31.22
N GLU A 135 10.21 2.84 31.65
CA GLU A 135 11.15 3.88 31.26
C GLU A 135 12.42 3.20 30.74
N GLY A 136 12.66 3.26 29.43
CA GLY A 136 13.71 2.47 28.82
C GLY A 136 13.93 2.72 27.33
N TYR A 137 14.88 1.98 26.77
CA TYR A 137 15.18 2.06 25.34
C TYR A 137 14.47 0.97 24.55
N GLU A 138 14.47 -0.27 25.05
CA GLU A 138 13.80 -1.39 24.40
C GLU A 138 13.54 -2.57 25.33
N VAL A 139 12.48 -3.32 25.02
CA VAL A 139 12.28 -4.71 25.46
C VAL A 139 12.71 -5.64 24.33
N SER A 140 13.44 -6.71 24.65
CA SER A 140 14.02 -7.65 23.66
C SER A 140 13.69 -9.11 23.94
N ALA A 141 13.22 -9.44 25.14
CA ALA A 141 12.87 -10.80 25.52
C ALA A 141 11.64 -10.80 26.41
N LEU A 142 10.73 -11.75 26.17
CA LEU A 142 9.52 -11.97 26.94
C LEU A 142 9.36 -13.47 27.23
N ALA A 143 8.94 -13.81 28.44
CA ALA A 143 8.53 -15.17 28.78
C ALA A 143 7.43 -15.14 29.84
N VAL A 144 6.37 -15.93 29.66
CA VAL A 144 5.27 -16.04 30.61
C VAL A 144 5.38 -17.33 31.40
N SER A 145 5.25 -17.27 32.73
CA SER A 145 5.14 -18.45 33.58
C SER A 145 4.50 -18.11 34.93
N GLY A 146 3.62 -18.97 35.43
CA GLY A 146 3.07 -18.84 36.80
C GLY A 146 2.32 -17.54 37.09
N GLY A 147 1.69 -16.93 36.08
CA GLY A 147 1.00 -15.62 36.22
C GLY A 147 1.93 -14.41 36.17
N LEU A 148 3.21 -14.61 35.86
CA LEU A 148 4.18 -13.54 35.67
C LEU A 148 4.67 -13.49 34.22
N LEU A 149 4.84 -12.27 33.72
CA LEU A 149 5.57 -11.95 32.51
C LEU A 149 6.98 -11.49 32.90
N TYR A 150 7.98 -12.30 32.57
CA TYR A 150 9.39 -11.93 32.68
C TYR A 150 9.81 -11.15 31.45
N VAL A 151 10.40 -10.00 31.68
CA VAL A 151 10.78 -9.04 30.63
C VAL A 151 12.28 -8.78 30.70
N GLY A 152 12.95 -8.85 29.56
CA GLY A 152 14.37 -8.58 29.41
C GLY A 152 14.62 -7.60 28.28
N GLY A 153 15.62 -6.74 28.43
CA GLY A 153 15.95 -5.75 27.41
C GLY A 153 17.01 -4.76 27.86
N ASN A 154 16.94 -3.55 27.31
CA ASN A 154 17.74 -2.40 27.72
C ASN A 154 16.79 -1.31 28.24
N PHE A 155 16.34 -1.47 29.49
CA PHE A 155 15.47 -0.54 30.18
C PHE A 155 15.99 -0.27 31.59
N ARG A 156 15.55 0.86 32.16
CA ARG A 156 16.07 1.36 33.43
C ARG A 156 15.07 1.17 34.56
N ARG A 157 13.79 1.48 34.32
CA ARG A 157 12.75 1.46 35.35
C ARG A 157 11.48 0.81 34.84
N VAL A 158 10.79 0.16 35.76
CA VAL A 158 9.48 -0.48 35.56
C VAL A 158 8.68 -0.29 36.85
N GLY A 159 7.42 0.15 36.74
CA GLY A 159 6.56 0.46 37.89
C GLY A 159 7.17 1.52 38.81
N GLY A 160 7.81 2.55 38.25
CA GLY A 160 8.48 3.61 39.02
C GLY A 160 9.69 3.17 39.86
N GLN A 161 10.21 1.95 39.72
CA GLN A 161 11.39 1.46 40.47
C GLN A 161 12.56 1.13 39.54
N LEU A 162 13.79 1.25 40.04
CA LEU A 162 14.99 0.84 39.30
C LEU A 162 15.00 -0.69 39.14
N ARG A 163 14.81 -1.15 37.91
CA ARG A 163 14.84 -2.57 37.52
C ARG A 163 15.62 -2.67 36.22
N ALA A 164 16.94 -2.69 36.34
CA ALA A 164 17.81 -2.58 35.18
C ALA A 164 17.78 -3.88 34.36
N SER A 165 17.35 -3.76 33.11
CA SER A 165 17.41 -4.78 32.04
C SER A 165 16.66 -6.09 32.27
N ILE A 166 16.06 -6.31 33.44
CA ILE A 166 15.19 -7.46 33.71
C ILE A 166 14.16 -7.14 34.80
N ALA A 167 12.91 -7.59 34.62
CA ALA A 167 11.84 -7.47 35.60
C ALA A 167 10.83 -8.62 35.44
N ALA A 168 9.90 -8.74 36.40
CA ALA A 168 8.69 -9.53 36.27
C ALA A 168 7.47 -8.66 36.52
N LEU A 169 6.40 -8.92 35.77
CA LEU A 169 5.13 -8.20 35.80
C LEU A 169 3.99 -9.17 36.04
N ASP A 170 2.98 -8.77 36.80
CA ASP A 170 1.73 -9.52 36.88
C ASP A 170 1.03 -9.52 35.52
N THR A 171 0.65 -10.70 35.03
CA THR A 171 0.00 -10.81 33.71
C THR A 171 -1.39 -10.17 33.68
N VAL A 172 -2.07 -10.04 34.82
CA VAL A 172 -3.42 -9.48 34.87
C VAL A 172 -3.38 -7.96 35.02
N THR A 173 -2.59 -7.43 35.96
CA THR A 173 -2.59 -5.99 36.28
C THR A 173 -1.50 -5.20 35.57
N GLY A 174 -0.43 -5.87 35.14
CA GLY A 174 0.78 -5.21 34.63
C GLY A 174 1.66 -4.62 35.73
N ASP A 175 1.28 -4.80 37.01
CA ASP A 175 2.06 -4.32 38.13
C ASP A 175 3.39 -5.06 38.21
N ALA A 176 4.41 -4.29 38.55
CA ALA A 176 5.77 -4.79 38.61
C ALA A 176 5.97 -5.60 39.92
N ALA A 177 6.16 -6.92 39.82
CA ALA A 177 6.30 -7.84 40.96
C ALA A 177 7.54 -7.54 41.83
N ASP A 178 7.60 -8.04 43.07
CA ASP A 178 8.80 -7.92 43.94
C ASP A 178 9.90 -8.92 43.54
N TRP A 179 10.27 -8.89 42.26
CA TRP A 179 11.26 -9.73 41.62
C TRP A 179 12.21 -8.81 40.85
N ASN A 180 13.40 -8.58 41.42
CA ASN A 180 14.36 -7.60 40.90
C ASN A 180 15.80 -8.07 41.10
N PRO A 181 16.28 -9.06 40.33
CA PRO A 181 17.66 -9.50 40.41
C PRO A 181 18.63 -8.42 39.92
N GLY A 182 18.26 -7.66 38.90
CA GLY A 182 19.10 -6.62 38.31
C GLY A 182 20.36 -7.14 37.62
N THR A 183 20.83 -6.39 36.62
CA THR A 183 22.03 -6.74 35.85
C THR A 183 22.77 -5.47 35.42
N ASN A 184 24.04 -5.59 35.05
CA ASN A 184 24.83 -4.46 34.53
C ASN A 184 24.84 -4.33 33.00
N GLY A 185 24.12 -5.21 32.30
CA GLY A 185 24.06 -5.23 30.84
C GLY A 185 22.69 -5.61 30.32
N MET A 186 22.57 -5.68 29.01
CA MET A 186 21.31 -6.00 28.34
C MET A 186 20.99 -7.49 28.47
N VAL A 187 19.73 -7.80 28.77
CA VAL A 187 19.19 -9.16 28.64
C VAL A 187 18.53 -9.29 27.28
N GLN A 188 19.05 -10.19 26.43
CA GLN A 188 18.62 -10.35 25.04
C GLN A 188 17.67 -11.54 24.87
N THR A 189 17.68 -12.49 25.79
CA THR A 189 16.84 -13.70 25.72
C THR A 189 16.51 -14.18 27.13
N ILE A 190 15.30 -14.70 27.30
CA ILE A 190 14.80 -15.30 28.54
C ILE A 190 14.14 -16.62 28.17
N ALA A 191 14.39 -17.66 28.96
CA ALA A 191 13.64 -18.91 28.93
C ALA A 191 13.28 -19.34 30.35
N VAL A 192 12.11 -19.95 30.55
CA VAL A 192 11.63 -20.35 31.88
C VAL A 192 11.34 -21.84 31.90
N SER A 193 11.82 -22.55 32.92
CA SER A 193 11.52 -23.98 33.10
C SER A 193 11.68 -24.40 34.56
N GLY A 194 10.76 -25.22 35.06
CA GLY A 194 10.89 -25.85 36.37
C GLY A 194 11.08 -24.89 37.55
N GLY A 195 10.50 -23.69 37.49
CA GLY A 195 10.67 -22.65 38.51
C GLY A 195 11.97 -21.84 38.39
N THR A 196 12.72 -22.00 37.31
CA THR A 196 13.95 -21.25 37.02
C THR A 196 13.78 -20.38 35.78
N VAL A 197 14.19 -19.12 35.87
CA VAL A 197 14.32 -18.17 34.76
C VAL A 197 15.79 -18.16 34.32
N TYR A 198 16.07 -18.55 33.07
CA TYR A 198 17.39 -18.46 32.45
C TYR A 198 17.46 -17.20 31.60
N ALA A 199 18.47 -16.37 31.84
CA ALA A 199 18.68 -15.12 31.11
C ALA A 199 19.99 -15.20 30.33
N GLY A 200 19.95 -14.74 29.08
CA GLY A 200 21.12 -14.60 28.20
C GLY A 200 21.26 -13.17 27.69
N GLY A 201 22.48 -12.68 27.54
CA GLY A 201 22.72 -11.32 27.03
C GLY A 201 24.18 -10.90 27.08
N SER A 202 24.41 -9.59 27.21
CA SER A 202 25.73 -8.94 27.18
C SER A 202 26.27 -8.55 28.57
N PHE A 203 25.60 -8.95 29.65
CA PHE A 203 25.97 -8.63 31.02
C PHE A 203 27.22 -9.38 31.50
N THR A 204 27.91 -8.79 32.49
CA THR A 204 29.04 -9.41 33.21
C THR A 204 28.77 -9.59 34.71
N SER A 205 27.64 -9.05 35.18
CA SER A 205 27.13 -9.23 36.54
C SER A 205 25.61 -9.37 36.53
N PHE A 206 25.11 -10.26 37.37
CA PHE A 206 23.69 -10.55 37.54
C PHE A 206 23.40 -10.79 39.03
N GLY A 207 22.44 -10.08 39.63
CA GLY A 207 22.20 -10.13 41.07
C GLY A 207 23.43 -9.82 41.93
N GLY A 208 24.31 -8.95 41.44
CA GLY A 208 25.57 -8.60 42.11
C GLY A 208 26.66 -9.68 42.03
N GLN A 209 26.39 -10.84 41.43
CA GLN A 209 27.36 -11.90 41.22
C GLN A 209 28.00 -11.81 39.83
N VAL A 210 29.28 -12.20 39.71
CA VAL A 210 29.93 -12.30 38.40
C VAL A 210 29.26 -13.42 37.60
N ARG A 211 28.60 -13.03 36.52
CA ARG A 211 27.90 -13.90 35.57
C ARG A 211 28.11 -13.31 34.19
N ASN A 212 28.87 -14.00 33.35
CA ASN A 212 29.18 -13.49 32.01
C ASN A 212 28.19 -14.09 31.02
N GLY A 213 27.33 -13.23 30.48
CA GLY A 213 26.40 -13.44 29.36
C GLY A 213 25.31 -14.49 29.53
N ALA A 214 25.36 -15.33 30.57
CA ALA A 214 24.29 -16.23 30.95
C ALA A 214 24.19 -16.36 32.47
N ALA A 215 22.97 -16.36 32.99
CA ALA A 215 22.66 -16.57 34.41
C ALA A 215 21.32 -17.27 34.54
N SER A 216 21.03 -17.83 35.72
CA SER A 216 19.67 -18.20 36.07
C SER A 216 19.27 -17.70 37.44
N VAL A 217 17.97 -17.52 37.60
CA VAL A 217 17.31 -16.92 38.75
C VAL A 217 16.08 -17.73 39.11
N ASP A 218 15.82 -17.87 40.40
CA ASP A 218 14.60 -18.47 40.89
C ASP A 218 13.39 -17.61 40.48
N ALA A 219 12.40 -18.25 39.87
CA ALA A 219 11.26 -17.58 39.24
C ALA A 219 10.34 -16.86 40.26
N VAL A 220 10.39 -17.27 41.54
CA VAL A 220 9.53 -16.71 42.59
C VAL A 220 10.26 -15.63 43.36
N THR A 221 11.49 -15.90 43.79
CA THR A 221 12.25 -15.06 44.72
C THR A 221 13.18 -14.07 44.03
N GLY A 222 13.55 -14.31 42.76
CA GLY A 222 14.55 -13.52 42.04
C GLY A 222 15.99 -13.78 42.51
N GLY A 223 16.20 -14.78 43.37
CA GLY A 223 17.54 -15.17 43.81
C GLY A 223 18.35 -15.80 42.69
N VAL A 224 19.57 -15.30 42.44
CA VAL A 224 20.50 -15.89 41.45
C VAL A 224 20.93 -17.28 41.92
N THR A 225 20.84 -18.27 41.04
CA THR A 225 21.23 -19.66 41.36
C THR A 225 22.72 -19.91 41.09
N ASP A 226 23.20 -21.11 41.44
CA ASP A 226 24.58 -21.56 41.19
C ASP A 226 24.89 -21.85 39.70
N TRP A 227 23.90 -21.75 38.81
CA TRP A 227 24.07 -21.96 37.38
C TRP A 227 24.92 -20.83 36.75
N ASP A 228 26.20 -21.12 36.43
CA ASP A 228 27.15 -20.21 35.77
C ASP A 228 27.80 -20.85 34.52
N PRO A 229 27.16 -20.74 33.35
CA PRO A 229 27.73 -21.21 32.08
C PRO A 229 28.93 -20.40 31.61
N ASN A 230 29.04 -19.14 32.04
CA ASN A 230 30.14 -18.23 31.74
C ASN A 230 30.54 -18.14 30.25
N SER A 231 29.93 -17.23 29.48
CA SER A 231 30.30 -16.96 28.09
C SER A 231 31.42 -15.91 28.01
N GLU A 232 32.66 -16.36 28.22
CA GLU A 232 33.86 -15.51 28.23
C GLU A 232 34.00 -14.70 26.92
N GLY A 233 33.79 -13.38 27.00
CA GLY A 233 34.05 -12.44 25.92
C GLY A 233 33.00 -12.38 24.80
N GLY A 234 31.83 -13.00 24.96
CA GLY A 234 30.75 -12.91 23.98
C GLY A 234 29.36 -13.08 24.59
N ARG A 235 28.37 -12.44 23.96
CA ARG A 235 26.97 -12.45 24.42
C ARG A 235 26.22 -13.70 24.00
N VAL A 236 25.23 -14.08 24.80
CA VAL A 236 24.24 -15.13 24.45
C VAL A 236 23.02 -14.46 23.84
N ASN A 237 22.74 -14.75 22.57
CA ASN A 237 21.61 -14.18 21.82
C ASN A 237 20.34 -15.03 21.98
N ALA A 238 20.47 -16.35 22.14
CA ALA A 238 19.34 -17.28 22.15
C ALA A 238 19.51 -18.33 23.25
N LEU A 239 18.41 -18.61 23.96
CA LEU A 239 18.26 -19.71 24.90
C LEU A 239 17.06 -20.57 24.53
N ALA A 240 17.20 -21.88 24.69
CA ALA A 240 16.07 -22.81 24.65
C ALA A 240 16.25 -23.89 25.72
N VAL A 241 15.16 -24.36 26.32
CA VAL A 241 15.20 -25.39 27.36
C VAL A 241 14.41 -26.61 26.91
N SER A 242 15.04 -27.79 26.91
CA SER A 242 14.36 -29.06 26.59
C SER A 242 15.16 -30.26 27.11
N GLY A 243 14.47 -31.32 27.50
CA GLY A 243 15.09 -32.59 27.89
C GLY A 243 16.11 -32.48 29.04
N GLY A 244 15.89 -31.55 29.97
CA GLY A 244 16.83 -31.28 31.08
C GLY A 244 18.08 -30.49 30.68
N LYS A 245 18.14 -29.94 29.46
CA LYS A 245 19.25 -29.10 28.99
C LYS A 245 18.79 -27.67 28.68
N VAL A 246 19.72 -26.74 28.84
CA VAL A 246 19.64 -25.36 28.35
C VAL A 246 20.61 -25.21 27.18
N TYR A 247 20.07 -24.98 25.98
CA TYR A 247 20.83 -24.69 24.78
C TYR A 247 21.11 -23.20 24.72
N ALA A 248 22.36 -22.82 24.47
CA ALA A 248 22.81 -21.45 24.37
C ALA A 248 23.46 -21.19 23.00
N GLY A 249 23.01 -20.12 22.36
CA GLY A 249 23.45 -19.67 21.04
C GLY A 249 23.89 -18.21 21.11
N GLY A 250 24.99 -17.83 20.49
CA GLY A 250 25.49 -16.45 20.60
C GLY A 250 26.81 -16.17 19.89
N HIS A 251 27.49 -15.10 20.31
CA HIS A 251 28.77 -14.62 19.75
C HIS A 251 29.99 -15.11 20.57
N PHE A 252 29.80 -16.01 21.54
CA PHE A 252 30.89 -16.48 22.38
C PHE A 252 31.87 -17.37 21.60
N LEU A 253 33.16 -17.23 21.88
CA LEU A 253 34.22 -18.12 21.37
C LEU A 253 34.65 -19.16 22.42
N ARG A 254 34.28 -18.92 23.68
CA ARG A 254 34.52 -19.81 24.82
C ARG A 254 33.28 -19.77 25.70
N ILE A 255 32.87 -20.93 26.20
CA ILE A 255 31.76 -21.05 27.14
C ILE A 255 31.98 -22.27 28.04
N GLY A 256 31.53 -22.21 29.29
CA GLY A 256 31.81 -23.22 30.31
C GLY A 256 33.30 -23.38 30.57
N ARG A 257 34.08 -22.29 30.41
CA ARG A 257 35.55 -22.24 30.51
C ARG A 257 36.29 -23.12 29.49
N LYS A 258 35.61 -23.57 28.44
CA LYS A 258 36.18 -24.40 27.35
C LYS A 258 36.12 -23.66 26.02
N PRO A 259 37.02 -23.94 25.07
CA PRO A 259 36.93 -23.42 23.71
C PRO A 259 35.77 -24.10 22.97
N ARG A 260 34.57 -23.53 23.12
CA ARG A 260 33.36 -23.95 22.41
C ARG A 260 32.65 -22.69 21.94
N SER A 261 32.60 -22.52 20.63
CA SER A 261 32.11 -21.30 20.01
C SER A 261 30.65 -21.41 19.60
N TYR A 262 29.94 -20.29 19.69
CA TYR A 262 28.63 -19.97 19.14
C TYR A 262 27.41 -20.80 19.57
N ILE A 263 27.59 -22.07 19.92
CA ILE A 263 26.52 -23.00 20.28
C ILE A 263 26.98 -24.02 21.31
N ALA A 264 26.21 -24.19 22.39
CA ALA A 264 26.49 -25.11 23.47
C ALA A 264 25.22 -25.56 24.18
N ALA A 265 25.30 -26.62 24.99
CA ALA A 265 24.23 -26.98 25.91
C ALA A 265 24.76 -27.29 27.31
N PHE A 266 23.98 -26.92 28.31
CA PHE A 266 24.26 -27.09 29.73
C PHE A 266 23.17 -27.96 30.35
N ASP A 267 23.53 -28.70 31.38
CA ASP A 267 22.54 -29.31 32.25
C ASP A 267 21.71 -28.20 32.94
N ALA A 268 20.39 -28.32 32.90
CA ALA A 268 19.49 -27.27 33.35
C ALA A 268 19.52 -27.07 34.87
N VAL A 269 19.89 -28.09 35.64
CA VAL A 269 19.92 -28.05 37.10
C VAL A 269 21.30 -27.64 37.59
N THR A 270 22.34 -28.32 37.11
CA THR A 270 23.72 -28.17 37.62
C THR A 270 24.53 -27.11 36.90
N GLY A 271 24.12 -26.68 35.70
CA GLY A 271 24.91 -25.76 34.85
C GLY A 271 26.15 -26.38 34.25
N GLY A 272 26.33 -27.70 34.36
CA GLY A 272 27.45 -28.40 33.75
C GLY A 272 27.40 -28.36 32.23
N LEU A 273 28.48 -27.92 31.58
CA LEU A 273 28.62 -27.97 30.13
C LEU A 273 28.59 -29.42 29.63
N THR A 274 27.61 -29.76 28.79
CA THR A 274 27.39 -31.12 28.30
C THR A 274 28.32 -31.50 27.14
N SER A 275 28.28 -32.77 26.71
CA SER A 275 28.99 -33.23 25.51
C SER A 275 28.34 -32.76 24.20
N TRP A 276 27.11 -32.25 24.24
CA TRP A 276 26.38 -31.75 23.07
C TRP A 276 27.11 -30.54 22.46
N ASN A 277 27.69 -30.74 21.28
CA ASN A 277 28.55 -29.78 20.59
C ASN A 277 28.44 -29.95 19.07
N PRO A 278 27.46 -29.32 18.41
CA PRO A 278 27.26 -29.45 16.97
C PRO A 278 28.33 -28.71 16.15
N GLY A 279 29.12 -27.81 16.76
CA GLY A 279 30.25 -27.14 16.10
C GLY A 279 29.84 -26.19 14.97
N ALA A 280 29.11 -25.13 15.30
CA ALA A 280 28.83 -24.04 14.36
C ALA A 280 30.08 -23.17 14.12
N ASP A 281 30.23 -22.63 12.91
CA ASP A 281 31.34 -21.73 12.52
C ASP A 281 31.01 -20.23 12.65
N GLY A 282 29.76 -19.90 12.93
CA GLY A 282 29.29 -18.53 13.04
C GLY A 282 28.20 -18.35 14.10
N VAL A 283 27.83 -17.09 14.31
CA VAL A 283 26.91 -16.66 15.37
C VAL A 283 25.55 -17.33 15.21
N VAL A 284 24.99 -17.81 16.32
CA VAL A 284 23.60 -18.27 16.39
C VAL A 284 22.73 -17.13 16.94
N HIS A 285 21.64 -16.81 16.24
CA HIS A 285 20.72 -15.71 16.57
C HIS A 285 19.43 -16.21 17.21
N ALA A 286 18.92 -17.37 16.80
CA ALA A 286 17.62 -17.86 17.25
C ALA A 286 17.60 -19.38 17.41
N PHE A 287 16.73 -19.84 18.31
CA PHE A 287 16.42 -21.25 18.51
C PHE A 287 14.91 -21.47 18.55
N VAL A 288 14.47 -22.60 18.00
CA VAL A 288 13.14 -23.17 18.24
C VAL A 288 13.29 -24.67 18.50
N VAL A 289 12.64 -25.19 19.54
CA VAL A 289 12.67 -26.63 19.86
C VAL A 289 11.32 -27.26 19.56
N SER A 290 11.34 -28.42 18.90
CA SER A 290 10.18 -29.29 18.72
C SER A 290 10.57 -30.74 19.00
N GLY A 291 10.11 -31.26 20.15
CA GLY A 291 10.44 -32.62 20.60
C GLY A 291 11.95 -32.86 20.67
N THR A 292 12.46 -33.74 19.81
CA THR A 292 13.89 -34.11 19.72
C THR A 292 14.70 -33.24 18.76
N THR A 293 14.09 -32.21 18.16
CA THR A 293 14.75 -31.35 17.17
C THR A 293 14.90 -29.92 17.70
N LEU A 294 16.11 -29.37 17.60
CA LEU A 294 16.44 -27.97 17.80
C LEU A 294 16.73 -27.33 16.44
N TYR A 295 15.90 -26.40 16.00
CA TYR A 295 16.17 -25.54 14.86
C TYR A 295 17.00 -24.35 15.31
N ALA A 296 18.09 -24.06 14.59
CA ALA A 296 18.99 -22.94 14.84
C ALA A 296 19.03 -22.03 13.62
N GLY A 297 18.79 -20.73 13.82
CA GLY A 297 18.95 -19.67 12.81
C GLY A 297 20.11 -18.76 13.18
N GLY A 298 20.91 -18.34 12.21
CA GLY A 298 22.10 -17.53 12.50
C GLY A 298 22.88 -17.04 11.29
N GLY A 299 24.13 -16.66 11.55
CA GLY A 299 25.13 -16.24 10.58
C GLY A 299 26.18 -17.31 10.25
N PHE A 300 25.93 -18.59 10.58
CA PHE A 300 26.85 -19.71 10.34
C PHE A 300 26.75 -20.26 8.91
N SER A 301 27.85 -20.72 8.35
CA SER A 301 27.96 -21.34 7.02
C SER A 301 28.20 -22.84 7.11
N ASN A 302 28.64 -23.32 8.27
CA ASN A 302 28.91 -24.72 8.53
C ASN A 302 28.44 -25.11 9.93
N ILE A 303 27.88 -26.30 10.06
CA ILE A 303 27.65 -26.98 11.34
C ILE A 303 28.09 -28.44 11.18
N GLY A 304 28.76 -28.99 12.19
CA GLY A 304 29.21 -30.39 12.17
C GLY A 304 30.22 -30.70 11.06
N GLY A 305 30.95 -29.69 10.57
CA GLY A 305 31.87 -29.82 9.43
C GLY A 305 31.18 -29.97 8.08
N GLN A 306 29.87 -29.74 8.00
CA GLN A 306 29.07 -29.78 6.78
C GLN A 306 28.55 -28.38 6.43
N PRO A 307 28.48 -28.00 5.14
CA PRO A 307 27.82 -26.77 4.72
C PRO A 307 26.38 -26.72 5.20
N ARG A 308 25.99 -25.58 5.77
CA ARG A 308 24.65 -25.36 6.30
C ARG A 308 24.35 -23.86 6.23
N GLY A 309 23.52 -23.47 5.27
CA GLY A 309 23.24 -22.07 4.99
C GLY A 309 22.31 -21.47 6.03
N ARG A 310 22.88 -20.96 7.13
CA ARG A 310 22.25 -20.03 8.10
C ARG A 310 21.03 -20.57 8.87
N ILE A 311 20.49 -21.74 8.52
CA ILE A 311 19.47 -22.52 9.24
C ILE A 311 19.91 -23.98 9.33
N ALA A 312 19.76 -24.59 10.51
CA ALA A 312 20.08 -26.00 10.75
C ALA A 312 19.08 -26.65 11.70
N ALA A 313 18.80 -27.94 11.49
CA ALA A 313 18.09 -28.78 12.46
C ALA A 313 19.09 -29.72 13.16
N LEU A 314 18.99 -29.82 14.48
CA LEU A 314 19.92 -30.56 15.34
C LEU A 314 19.17 -31.50 16.26
N ASP A 315 19.70 -32.71 16.46
CA ASP A 315 19.15 -33.64 17.45
C ASP A 315 19.46 -33.13 18.88
N THR A 316 18.43 -32.97 19.72
CA THR A 316 18.55 -32.37 21.06
C THR A 316 19.33 -33.28 22.04
N VAL A 317 19.39 -34.58 21.76
CA VAL A 317 20.07 -35.55 22.62
C VAL A 317 21.56 -35.61 22.28
N THR A 318 21.88 -35.82 21.01
CA THR A 318 23.22 -36.12 20.50
C THR A 318 23.97 -34.90 19.97
N GLY A 319 23.27 -33.92 19.42
CA GLY A 319 23.85 -32.76 18.74
C GLY A 319 24.22 -33.04 17.28
N ASN A 320 23.80 -34.19 16.75
CA ASN A 320 24.00 -34.51 15.35
C ASN A 320 23.18 -33.57 14.47
N LEU A 321 23.79 -33.17 13.35
CA LEU A 321 23.14 -32.42 12.29
C LEU A 321 22.11 -33.30 11.57
N LEU A 322 20.87 -32.83 11.49
CA LEU A 322 19.78 -33.49 10.78
C LEU A 322 19.78 -33.08 9.29
N PRO A 323 19.09 -33.83 8.40
CA PRO A 323 19.17 -33.61 6.95
C PRO A 323 18.73 -32.23 6.47
N MET A 324 17.75 -31.59 7.13
CA MET A 324 17.14 -30.32 6.76
C MET A 324 18.17 -29.20 6.44
N ASN A 325 18.12 -28.67 5.22
CA ASN A 325 19.04 -27.63 4.72
C ASN A 325 18.32 -26.68 3.74
N PRO A 326 17.59 -25.68 4.23
CA PRO A 326 16.84 -24.76 3.39
C PRO A 326 17.75 -23.78 2.63
N GLY A 327 18.96 -23.48 3.14
CA GLY A 327 19.98 -22.71 2.42
C GLY A 327 19.64 -21.24 2.19
N ALA A 328 19.60 -20.42 3.25
CA ALA A 328 19.48 -18.97 3.12
C ALA A 328 20.81 -18.33 2.70
N ASP A 329 20.76 -17.31 1.84
CA ASP A 329 21.95 -16.59 1.36
C ASP A 329 22.56 -15.64 2.39
N ASN A 330 21.74 -15.13 3.33
CA ASN A 330 22.16 -14.21 4.37
C ASN A 330 21.60 -14.58 5.76
N ALA A 331 21.93 -13.78 6.78
CA ALA A 331 21.66 -14.08 8.17
C ALA A 331 20.15 -14.26 8.46
N VAL A 332 19.82 -15.35 9.14
CA VAL A 332 18.48 -15.57 9.70
C VAL A 332 18.48 -15.07 11.13
N ARG A 333 17.62 -14.08 11.40
CA ARG A 333 17.58 -13.35 12.67
C ARG A 333 16.62 -13.99 13.67
N THR A 334 15.51 -14.56 13.20
CA THR A 334 14.53 -15.25 14.03
C THR A 334 13.87 -16.43 13.31
N LEU A 335 13.34 -17.36 14.11
CA LEU A 335 12.62 -18.55 13.67
C LEU A 335 11.33 -18.67 14.49
N ALA A 336 10.24 -19.09 13.85
CA ALA A 336 9.00 -19.46 14.51
C ALA A 336 8.47 -20.77 13.93
N LEU A 337 8.01 -21.69 14.77
CA LEU A 337 7.42 -22.96 14.33
C LEU A 337 5.93 -22.99 14.66
N SER A 338 5.11 -23.27 13.66
CA SER A 338 3.68 -23.52 13.82
C SER A 338 3.32 -24.83 13.15
N GLY A 339 2.94 -25.84 13.93
CA GLY A 339 2.68 -27.19 13.43
C GLY A 339 3.88 -27.76 12.67
N THR A 340 3.71 -28.00 11.38
CA THR A 340 4.75 -28.51 10.47
C THR A 340 5.51 -27.42 9.70
N THR A 341 5.16 -26.15 9.90
CA THR A 341 5.75 -25.02 9.14
C THR A 341 6.73 -24.24 10.01
N LEU A 342 7.96 -24.08 9.51
CA LEU A 342 8.99 -23.25 10.10
C LEU A 342 9.09 -21.93 9.31
N TYR A 343 8.77 -20.82 9.96
CA TYR A 343 8.96 -19.48 9.41
C TYR A 343 10.35 -18.98 9.78
N ALA A 344 11.04 -18.41 8.78
CA ALA A 344 12.36 -17.81 8.94
C ALA A 344 12.29 -16.35 8.52
N ALA A 345 12.78 -15.45 9.39
CA ALA A 345 12.89 -14.04 9.08
C ALA A 345 14.33 -13.54 9.30
N GLY A 346 14.82 -12.69 8.41
CA GLY A 346 16.22 -12.25 8.42
C GLY A 346 16.58 -11.27 7.31
N GLU A 347 17.87 -11.24 6.97
CA GLU A 347 18.46 -10.33 5.98
C GLU A 347 18.67 -11.00 4.61
N PHE A 348 18.08 -12.17 4.41
CA PHE A 348 18.24 -12.99 3.19
C PHE A 348 17.39 -12.44 2.04
N SER A 349 17.88 -12.61 0.82
CA SER A 349 17.16 -12.34 -0.43
C SER A 349 16.81 -13.62 -1.20
N ASP A 350 17.41 -14.74 -0.81
CA ASP A 350 17.19 -16.07 -1.38
C ASP A 350 17.07 -17.11 -0.27
N MET A 351 16.17 -18.07 -0.49
CA MET A 351 16.05 -19.27 0.32
C MET A 351 15.98 -20.47 -0.61
N GLY A 352 16.96 -21.38 -0.52
CA GLY A 352 16.94 -22.65 -1.25
C GLY A 352 17.02 -22.50 -2.77
N GLY A 353 17.62 -21.40 -3.27
CA GLY A 353 17.66 -21.06 -4.69
C GLY A 353 16.36 -20.44 -5.22
N GLN A 354 15.43 -20.09 -4.33
CA GLN A 354 14.22 -19.34 -4.67
C GLN A 354 14.30 -17.93 -4.09
N PRO A 355 13.97 -16.88 -4.89
CA PRO A 355 13.88 -15.51 -4.38
C PRO A 355 12.88 -15.42 -3.21
N ARG A 356 13.38 -15.00 -2.05
CA ARG A 356 12.59 -14.76 -0.82
C ARG A 356 13.24 -13.59 -0.09
N ASP A 357 12.64 -12.40 -0.19
CA ASP A 357 13.16 -11.23 0.51
C ASP A 357 12.69 -11.23 1.98
N ARG A 358 13.66 -11.35 2.90
CA ARG A 358 13.58 -11.21 4.37
C ARG A 358 12.67 -12.17 5.13
N LEU A 359 11.71 -12.83 4.48
CA LEU A 359 10.75 -13.72 5.11
C LEU A 359 10.44 -14.92 4.20
N ALA A 360 10.48 -16.12 4.80
CA ALA A 360 10.20 -17.37 4.10
C ALA A 360 9.46 -18.35 5.02
N ALA A 361 8.59 -19.16 4.42
CA ALA A 361 7.96 -20.29 5.08
C ALA A 361 8.58 -21.60 4.55
N LEU A 362 8.89 -22.54 5.45
CA LEU A 362 9.57 -23.79 5.16
C LEU A 362 8.77 -24.96 5.74
N ASP A 363 8.79 -26.12 5.08
CA ASP A 363 8.44 -27.37 5.75
C ASP A 363 9.49 -27.69 6.82
N ALA A 364 9.07 -27.90 8.06
CA ALA A 364 9.98 -28.07 9.19
C ALA A 364 10.70 -29.43 9.19
N ALA A 365 10.18 -30.44 8.50
CA ALA A 365 10.80 -31.75 8.42
C ALA A 365 11.83 -31.82 7.28
N THR A 366 11.50 -31.27 6.11
CA THR A 366 12.34 -31.36 4.91
C THR A 366 13.22 -30.13 4.70
N GLY A 367 12.78 -28.96 5.16
CA GLY A 367 13.39 -27.66 4.84
C GLY A 367 13.01 -27.12 3.46
N SER A 368 12.03 -27.72 2.78
CA SER A 368 11.54 -27.23 1.48
C SER A 368 10.88 -25.86 1.62
N VAL A 369 11.22 -24.93 0.74
CA VAL A 369 10.57 -23.61 0.68
C VAL A 369 9.14 -23.77 0.18
N LEU A 370 8.18 -23.19 0.92
CA LEU A 370 6.76 -23.20 0.57
C LEU A 370 6.43 -22.08 -0.42
N GLU A 371 5.34 -22.22 -1.19
CA GLU A 371 4.96 -21.33 -2.31
C GLU A 371 4.69 -19.86 -1.92
N TRP A 372 4.54 -19.58 -0.63
CA TRP A 372 4.30 -18.25 -0.10
C TRP A 372 5.48 -17.29 -0.44
N ASN A 373 5.26 -16.35 -1.38
CA ASN A 373 6.23 -15.36 -1.90
C ASN A 373 5.57 -14.04 -2.35
N PRO A 374 5.74 -12.91 -1.63
CA PRO A 374 4.96 -11.70 -1.91
C PRO A 374 5.60 -10.56 -2.78
N GLY A 375 6.83 -10.62 -3.34
CA GLY A 375 7.59 -9.39 -3.74
C GLY A 375 7.93 -9.10 -5.23
N VAL A 376 8.05 -7.79 -5.56
CA VAL A 376 8.68 -7.16 -6.76
C VAL A 376 10.00 -6.49 -6.33
N ASP A 377 11.04 -6.46 -7.17
CA ASP A 377 12.42 -6.17 -6.71
C ASP A 377 13.05 -4.82 -7.10
N GLY A 378 12.37 -3.95 -7.86
CA GLY A 378 12.92 -2.64 -8.25
C GLY A 378 11.88 -1.57 -8.58
N MET A 379 12.33 -0.35 -8.86
CA MET A 379 11.45 0.82 -9.00
C MET A 379 10.46 0.67 -10.15
N VAL A 380 9.21 1.13 -9.97
CA VAL A 380 8.25 1.32 -11.06
C VAL A 380 8.10 2.82 -11.28
N LEU A 381 8.52 3.33 -12.43
CA LEU A 381 8.57 4.78 -12.71
C LEU A 381 7.42 5.26 -13.61
N ALA A 382 6.77 4.35 -14.34
CA ALA A 382 5.68 4.65 -15.25
C ALA A 382 4.60 3.57 -15.19
N LEU A 383 3.34 3.99 -15.32
CA LEU A 383 2.18 3.13 -15.47
C LEU A 383 1.35 3.62 -16.65
N ALA A 384 0.79 2.70 -17.42
CA ALA A 384 -0.24 3.00 -18.41
C ALA A 384 -1.29 1.89 -18.42
N VAL A 385 -2.54 2.24 -18.70
CA VAL A 385 -3.67 1.31 -18.60
C VAL A 385 -4.39 1.21 -19.95
N SER A 386 -4.78 0.00 -20.35
CA SER A 386 -5.65 -0.24 -21.51
C SER A 386 -6.61 -1.39 -21.24
N GLY A 387 -7.91 -1.09 -21.24
CA GLY A 387 -8.96 -2.08 -21.00
C GLY A 387 -8.73 -2.86 -19.70
N ALA A 388 -8.57 -4.18 -19.82
CA ALA A 388 -8.38 -5.07 -18.68
C ALA A 388 -6.91 -5.22 -18.23
N VAL A 389 -5.96 -4.43 -18.75
CA VAL A 389 -4.53 -4.60 -18.49
C VAL A 389 -3.86 -3.30 -18.07
N VAL A 390 -2.96 -3.40 -17.09
CA VAL A 390 -2.03 -2.32 -16.68
C VAL A 390 -0.61 -2.69 -17.05
N TYR A 391 0.08 -1.78 -17.72
CA TYR A 391 1.49 -1.89 -18.06
C TYR A 391 2.32 -1.05 -17.10
N ALA A 392 3.39 -1.64 -16.59
CA ALA A 392 4.37 -1.00 -15.71
C ALA A 392 5.72 -0.92 -16.39
N GLY A 393 6.38 0.23 -16.23
CA GLY A 393 7.73 0.50 -16.70
C GLY A 393 8.59 1.04 -15.57
N GLY A 394 9.86 0.63 -15.47
CA GLY A 394 10.73 1.11 -14.40
C GLY A 394 12.14 0.53 -14.42
N GLU A 395 12.67 0.20 -13.25
CA GLU A 395 13.99 -0.36 -12.99
C GLU A 395 13.95 -1.81 -12.45
N PHE A 396 12.77 -2.36 -12.17
CA PHE A 396 12.58 -3.73 -11.69
C PHE A 396 13.12 -4.79 -12.65
N VAL A 397 13.55 -5.93 -12.12
CA VAL A 397 14.01 -7.09 -12.89
C VAL A 397 13.28 -8.39 -12.52
N ILE A 398 12.48 -8.39 -11.45
CA ILE A 398 11.63 -9.50 -10.98
C ILE A 398 10.23 -8.96 -10.62
N VAL A 399 9.19 -9.70 -11.02
CA VAL A 399 7.79 -9.46 -10.61
C VAL A 399 7.18 -10.79 -10.16
N GLY A 400 6.68 -10.85 -8.93
CA GLY A 400 6.03 -12.05 -8.39
C GLY A 400 6.93 -13.29 -8.37
N GLY A 401 8.24 -13.09 -8.17
CA GLY A 401 9.24 -14.16 -8.18
C GLY A 401 9.78 -14.56 -9.56
N GLU A 402 9.24 -14.02 -10.66
CA GLU A 402 9.65 -14.35 -12.04
C GLU A 402 10.48 -13.22 -12.69
N PRO A 403 11.52 -13.52 -13.51
CA PRO A 403 12.30 -12.51 -14.22
C PRO A 403 11.45 -11.68 -15.20
N ARG A 404 11.31 -10.37 -14.92
CA ARG A 404 10.66 -9.39 -15.80
C ARG A 404 11.47 -8.11 -15.80
N ASN A 405 12.19 -7.88 -16.90
CA ASN A 405 13.09 -6.73 -16.99
C ASN A 405 12.32 -5.47 -17.38
N ARG A 406 12.03 -4.62 -16.39
CA ARG A 406 11.69 -3.19 -16.52
C ARG A 406 10.39 -2.86 -17.26
N LEU A 407 9.72 -3.87 -17.78
CA LEU A 407 8.41 -3.86 -18.42
C LEU A 407 7.63 -5.09 -17.97
N ALA A 408 6.43 -4.87 -17.43
CA ALA A 408 5.51 -5.94 -17.03
C ALA A 408 4.08 -5.49 -17.26
N ALA A 409 3.15 -6.43 -17.42
CA ALA A 409 1.73 -6.12 -17.42
C ALA A 409 0.96 -6.94 -16.38
N PHE A 410 -0.17 -6.40 -15.94
CA PHE A 410 -1.00 -6.90 -14.86
C PHE A 410 -2.46 -6.89 -15.28
N ASP A 411 -3.19 -7.94 -14.93
CA ASP A 411 -4.64 -8.01 -15.12
C ASP A 411 -5.33 -7.08 -14.12
N THR A 412 -6.24 -6.26 -14.62
CA THR A 412 -6.90 -5.22 -13.83
C THR A 412 -7.87 -5.78 -12.78
N ALA A 413 -8.46 -6.96 -13.03
CA ALA A 413 -9.45 -7.56 -12.15
C ALA A 413 -8.80 -8.33 -10.98
N THR A 414 -7.67 -8.99 -11.24
CA THR A 414 -7.02 -9.89 -10.28
C THR A 414 -5.75 -9.29 -9.67
N GLY A 415 -5.16 -8.28 -10.30
CA GLY A 415 -3.84 -7.74 -9.93
C GLY A 415 -2.67 -8.70 -10.25
N GLY A 416 -2.95 -9.87 -10.83
CA GLY A 416 -1.93 -10.83 -11.23
C GLY A 416 -1.17 -10.35 -12.47
N PHE A 417 0.14 -10.62 -12.53
CA PHE A 417 0.93 -10.29 -13.72
C PHE A 417 0.54 -11.22 -14.90
N THR A 418 0.41 -10.68 -16.12
CA THR A 418 0.04 -11.42 -17.35
C THR A 418 1.27 -12.03 -18.02
N ALA A 419 1.20 -12.81 -19.10
CA ALA A 419 2.40 -13.32 -19.80
C ALA A 419 3.30 -12.25 -20.46
N TRP A 420 2.87 -10.99 -20.48
CA TRP A 420 3.54 -9.88 -21.17
C TRP A 420 4.91 -9.54 -20.55
N ASN A 421 6.00 -9.84 -21.27
CA ASN A 421 7.39 -9.61 -20.82
C ASN A 421 8.32 -9.20 -21.98
N PRO A 422 8.31 -7.92 -22.37
CA PRO A 422 9.11 -7.43 -23.50
C PRO A 422 10.59 -7.29 -23.17
N GLY A 423 10.94 -7.13 -21.89
CA GLY A 423 12.32 -7.07 -21.39
C GLY A 423 13.17 -5.92 -21.94
N ALA A 424 13.18 -4.77 -21.25
CA ALA A 424 14.06 -3.64 -21.55
C ALA A 424 15.40 -3.72 -20.78
N ASP A 425 16.51 -3.36 -21.43
CA ASP A 425 17.86 -3.45 -20.85
C ASP A 425 18.26 -2.26 -19.96
N GLY A 426 17.44 -1.21 -19.93
CA GLY A 426 17.62 0.00 -19.13
C GLY A 426 16.29 0.61 -18.67
N THR A 427 16.37 1.61 -17.80
CA THR A 427 15.21 2.20 -17.10
C THR A 427 14.11 2.65 -18.08
N VAL A 428 12.86 2.26 -17.82
CA VAL A 428 11.68 2.79 -18.53
C VAL A 428 11.06 3.90 -17.69
N ARG A 429 11.00 5.12 -18.23
CA ARG A 429 10.55 6.33 -17.52
C ARG A 429 9.15 6.80 -17.90
N ALA A 430 8.66 6.39 -19.07
CA ALA A 430 7.36 6.79 -19.58
C ALA A 430 6.71 5.63 -20.34
N LEU A 431 5.39 5.49 -20.17
CA LEU A 431 4.55 4.59 -20.94
C LEU A 431 3.38 5.37 -21.50
N ALA A 432 2.96 5.04 -22.72
CA ALA A 432 1.69 5.47 -23.31
C ALA A 432 1.07 4.31 -24.08
N VAL A 433 -0.25 4.17 -24.05
CA VAL A 433 -0.96 3.13 -24.82
C VAL A 433 -1.84 3.81 -25.88
N SER A 434 -1.82 3.26 -27.09
CA SER A 434 -2.75 3.62 -28.17
C SER A 434 -3.14 2.37 -28.93
N GLY A 435 -4.44 2.06 -28.96
CA GLY A 435 -4.96 0.80 -29.49
C GLY A 435 -4.30 -0.42 -28.84
N ASP A 436 -3.80 -1.32 -29.68
CA ASP A 436 -3.15 -2.57 -29.27
C ASP A 436 -1.63 -2.41 -29.07
N THR A 437 -1.12 -1.19 -28.85
CA THR A 437 0.33 -0.94 -28.72
C THR A 437 0.68 -0.12 -27.49
N VAL A 438 1.65 -0.62 -26.72
CA VAL A 438 2.32 0.06 -25.61
C VAL A 438 3.62 0.69 -26.11
N TYR A 439 3.72 2.02 -26.01
CA TYR A 439 4.92 2.77 -26.30
C TYR A 439 5.71 2.99 -25.01
N ALA A 440 6.96 2.55 -25.00
CA ALA A 440 7.88 2.72 -23.89
C ALA A 440 8.96 3.75 -24.23
N GLY A 441 9.21 4.68 -23.31
CA GLY A 441 10.26 5.69 -23.38
C GLY A 441 11.12 5.68 -22.13
N GLY A 442 12.43 5.85 -22.27
CA GLY A 442 13.31 5.82 -21.10
C GLY A 442 14.80 5.94 -21.43
N GLU A 443 15.60 5.10 -20.78
CA GLU A 443 17.07 5.06 -20.83
C GLU A 443 17.65 3.79 -21.49
N PHE A 444 16.80 2.85 -21.89
CA PHE A 444 17.21 1.60 -22.52
C PHE A 444 17.84 1.79 -23.91
N THR A 445 18.66 0.81 -24.29
CA THR A 445 19.29 0.64 -25.62
C THR A 445 18.80 -0.62 -26.34
N GLY A 446 18.02 -1.45 -25.65
CA GLY A 446 17.45 -2.67 -26.18
C GLY A 446 16.13 -3.05 -25.51
N ALA A 447 15.24 -3.67 -26.28
CA ALA A 447 13.99 -4.27 -25.82
C ALA A 447 13.67 -5.50 -26.67
N GLY A 448 13.13 -6.56 -26.08
CA GLY A 448 12.75 -7.79 -26.78
C GLY A 448 13.94 -8.51 -27.42
N GLY A 449 15.16 -8.32 -26.87
CA GLY A 449 16.41 -8.81 -27.46
C GLY A 449 16.85 -8.05 -28.72
N GLN A 450 16.18 -6.96 -29.10
CA GLN A 450 16.50 -6.15 -30.28
C GLN A 450 17.05 -4.76 -29.88
N PRO A 451 17.93 -4.14 -30.68
CA PRO A 451 18.37 -2.75 -30.45
C PRO A 451 17.19 -1.78 -30.53
N ARG A 452 16.96 -1.01 -29.47
CA ARG A 452 15.90 0.01 -29.38
C ARG A 452 16.43 1.17 -28.56
N ASP A 453 16.76 2.27 -29.23
CA ASP A 453 17.35 3.43 -28.57
C ASP A 453 16.24 4.30 -27.96
N ARG A 454 16.04 4.14 -26.64
CA ARG A 454 15.23 5.00 -25.76
C ARG A 454 13.72 5.06 -26.07
N LEU A 455 13.27 4.41 -27.14
CA LEU A 455 11.89 4.28 -27.59
C LEU A 455 11.62 2.88 -28.16
N ALA A 456 10.52 2.27 -27.75
CA ALA A 456 10.05 0.99 -28.28
C ALA A 456 8.52 0.97 -28.38
N ALA A 457 8.00 0.29 -29.39
CA ALA A 457 6.59 -0.08 -29.48
C ALA A 457 6.46 -1.57 -29.21
N VAL A 458 5.49 -1.93 -28.36
CA VAL A 458 5.29 -3.30 -27.90
C VAL A 458 3.84 -3.65 -28.06
N ASP A 459 3.56 -4.81 -28.65
CA ASP A 459 2.19 -5.34 -28.74
C ASP A 459 1.60 -5.49 -27.33
N ALA A 460 0.42 -4.91 -27.12
CA ALA A 460 -0.24 -4.82 -25.83
C ALA A 460 -0.68 -6.19 -25.28
N VAL A 461 -0.86 -7.19 -26.14
CA VAL A 461 -1.34 -8.52 -25.75
C VAL A 461 -0.17 -9.50 -25.63
N THR A 462 0.69 -9.57 -26.63
CA THR A 462 1.74 -10.59 -26.74
C THR A 462 3.04 -10.19 -26.06
N GLY A 463 3.31 -8.88 -25.92
CA GLY A 463 4.60 -8.38 -25.43
C GLY A 463 5.70 -8.39 -26.50
N GLU A 464 5.36 -8.66 -27.76
CA GLU A 464 6.31 -8.63 -28.86
C GLU A 464 6.73 -7.19 -29.18
N VAL A 465 8.04 -6.96 -29.29
CA VAL A 465 8.60 -5.65 -29.66
C VAL A 465 8.54 -5.49 -31.18
N ALA A 466 7.76 -4.52 -31.65
CA ALA A 466 7.56 -4.24 -33.07
C ALA A 466 8.83 -3.66 -33.72
N GLU A 467 8.98 -3.78 -35.05
CA GLU A 467 10.11 -3.21 -35.83
C GLU A 467 10.24 -1.68 -35.72
N TRP A 468 9.21 -1.01 -35.21
CA TRP A 468 9.19 0.42 -34.91
C TRP A 468 10.37 0.81 -34.00
N ASN A 469 11.32 1.55 -34.57
CA ASN A 469 12.51 2.04 -33.89
C ASN A 469 12.86 3.45 -34.36
N PRO A 470 12.23 4.49 -33.80
CA PRO A 470 12.54 5.86 -34.17
C PRO A 470 13.90 6.30 -33.62
N GLY A 471 14.46 5.64 -32.60
CA GLY A 471 15.82 5.86 -32.09
C GLY A 471 16.15 7.28 -31.62
N ALA A 472 15.90 7.58 -30.34
CA ALA A 472 16.27 8.85 -29.73
C ALA A 472 17.70 8.82 -29.16
N ASP A 473 18.45 9.92 -29.32
CA ASP A 473 19.86 9.99 -28.91
C ASP A 473 20.09 10.24 -27.40
N ASN A 474 19.02 10.48 -26.64
CA ASN A 474 19.08 10.68 -25.19
C ASN A 474 17.71 10.34 -24.55
N THR A 475 17.63 10.45 -23.23
CA THR A 475 16.46 10.06 -22.41
C THR A 475 15.14 10.66 -22.88
N VAL A 476 14.12 9.80 -22.99
CA VAL A 476 12.72 10.20 -23.13
C VAL A 476 12.06 10.19 -21.75
N LEU A 477 11.53 11.34 -21.34
CA LEU A 477 10.99 11.56 -19.98
C LEU A 477 9.46 11.45 -19.91
N THR A 478 8.76 11.75 -21.01
CA THR A 478 7.31 11.74 -21.08
C THR A 478 6.83 11.32 -22.47
N LEU A 479 5.69 10.62 -22.51
CA LEU A 479 5.00 10.25 -23.73
C LEU A 479 3.54 10.70 -23.66
N ALA A 480 2.98 11.09 -24.80
CA ALA A 480 1.54 11.22 -24.98
C ALA A 480 1.19 10.63 -26.35
N ALA A 481 0.08 9.90 -26.46
CA ALA A 481 -0.33 9.26 -27.71
C ALA A 481 -1.74 9.70 -28.13
N THR A 482 -1.95 9.79 -29.44
CA THR A 482 -3.27 9.85 -30.10
C THR A 482 -3.45 8.58 -30.92
N GLU A 483 -4.55 8.49 -31.68
CA GLU A 483 -4.80 7.35 -32.58
C GLU A 483 -3.76 7.22 -33.71
N THR A 484 -3.06 8.31 -34.05
CA THR A 484 -2.14 8.33 -35.21
C THR A 484 -0.71 8.72 -34.88
N THR A 485 -0.47 9.35 -33.73
CA THR A 485 0.81 9.98 -33.40
C THR A 485 1.21 9.71 -31.96
N VAL A 486 2.48 9.39 -31.71
CA VAL A 486 3.09 9.49 -30.37
C VAL A 486 3.97 10.72 -30.29
N TYR A 487 3.79 11.50 -29.22
CA TYR A 487 4.61 12.65 -28.89
C TYR A 487 5.59 12.25 -27.80
N ALA A 488 6.88 12.40 -28.08
CA ALA A 488 7.95 12.16 -27.12
C ALA A 488 8.52 13.49 -26.63
N GLY A 489 8.63 13.63 -25.30
CA GLY A 489 9.29 14.76 -24.64
C GLY A 489 10.46 14.28 -23.77
N GLY A 490 11.58 15.00 -23.78
CA GLY A 490 12.73 14.61 -22.95
C GLY A 490 14.01 15.39 -23.21
N GLU A 491 15.14 14.70 -23.09
CA GLU A 491 16.49 15.26 -23.18
C GLU A 491 17.18 15.01 -24.53
N PHE A 492 16.51 14.40 -25.49
CA PHE A 492 17.09 14.11 -26.81
C PHE A 492 17.31 15.38 -27.65
N THR A 493 18.28 15.31 -28.55
CA THR A 493 18.56 16.31 -29.60
C THR A 493 18.31 15.76 -31.00
N LYS A 494 18.15 14.43 -31.13
CA LYS A 494 17.85 13.74 -32.38
C LYS A 494 16.89 12.57 -32.16
N ILE A 495 16.06 12.33 -33.17
CA ILE A 495 15.30 11.09 -33.33
C ILE A 495 15.39 10.67 -34.81
N GLY A 496 15.68 9.41 -35.08
CA GLY A 496 15.74 8.84 -36.42
C GLY A 496 16.92 9.40 -37.23
N GLY A 497 17.99 9.79 -36.52
CA GLY A 497 19.12 10.54 -37.09
C GLY A 497 18.80 12.00 -37.45
N GLN A 498 17.55 12.44 -37.36
CA GLN A 498 17.11 13.79 -37.65
C GLN A 498 17.19 14.67 -36.41
N ALA A 499 17.59 15.94 -36.56
CA ALA A 499 17.60 16.90 -35.45
C ALA A 499 16.17 17.15 -34.95
N ARG A 500 15.93 16.81 -33.68
CA ARG A 500 14.67 16.98 -32.96
C ARG A 500 15.01 17.33 -31.52
N ASN A 501 14.95 18.61 -31.18
CA ASN A 501 15.34 19.05 -29.85
C ASN A 501 14.17 18.92 -28.88
N ARG A 502 14.31 18.01 -27.91
CA ARG A 502 13.49 17.85 -26.68
C ARG A 502 12.03 17.45 -26.88
N ILE A 503 11.47 17.61 -28.08
CA ILE A 503 10.13 17.16 -28.46
C ILE A 503 10.11 16.65 -29.91
N ALA A 504 9.35 15.57 -30.14
CA ALA A 504 9.11 15.02 -31.47
C ALA A 504 7.72 14.40 -31.56
N ALA A 505 7.15 14.44 -32.76
CA ALA A 505 5.96 13.67 -33.13
C ALA A 505 6.40 12.51 -34.04
N ILE A 506 5.97 11.30 -33.73
CA ILE A 506 6.28 10.09 -34.49
C ILE A 506 4.98 9.47 -34.96
N ASP A 507 4.90 9.18 -36.25
CA ASP A 507 3.77 8.50 -36.86
C ASP A 507 3.69 7.04 -36.37
N LEU A 508 2.52 6.62 -35.90
CA LEU A 508 2.36 5.31 -35.29
C LEU A 508 2.44 4.18 -36.30
N ALA A 509 1.96 4.38 -37.53
CA ALA A 509 1.93 3.34 -38.56
C ALA A 509 3.30 3.06 -39.17
N THR A 510 4.14 4.09 -39.30
CA THR A 510 5.42 4.00 -40.03
C THR A 510 6.66 4.09 -39.13
N GLY A 511 6.53 4.61 -37.91
CA GLY A 511 7.69 5.00 -37.09
C GLY A 511 8.49 6.17 -37.65
N GLY A 512 7.99 6.79 -38.72
CA GLY A 512 8.57 7.99 -39.30
C GLY A 512 8.44 9.17 -38.34
N VAL A 513 9.56 9.82 -38.05
CA VAL A 513 9.56 11.11 -37.35
C VAL A 513 8.87 12.14 -38.24
N LYS A 514 7.75 12.72 -37.78
CA LYS A 514 7.06 13.79 -38.52
C LYS A 514 7.98 14.99 -38.73
N SER A 515 7.66 15.84 -39.71
CA SER A 515 8.48 17.01 -40.09
C SER A 515 8.64 18.08 -39.00
N TRP A 516 7.92 17.95 -37.88
CA TRP A 516 8.02 18.78 -36.69
C TRP A 516 9.47 19.06 -36.28
N ASN A 517 9.88 20.34 -36.31
CA ASN A 517 11.14 20.76 -35.70
C ASN A 517 10.93 22.09 -34.97
N THR A 518 10.45 21.96 -33.73
CA THR A 518 10.00 23.10 -32.92
C THR A 518 11.15 23.88 -32.27
N GLY A 519 12.37 23.30 -32.25
CA GLY A 519 13.57 23.92 -31.70
C GLY A 519 13.48 24.26 -30.21
N VAL A 520 12.83 23.41 -29.40
CA VAL A 520 12.70 23.66 -27.95
C VAL A 520 14.06 23.60 -27.26
N SER A 521 14.37 24.57 -26.41
CA SER A 521 15.74 24.77 -25.89
C SER A 521 16.16 23.78 -24.78
N ASN A 522 15.26 23.45 -23.85
CA ASN A 522 15.53 22.64 -22.66
C ASN A 522 14.49 21.51 -22.49
N PRO A 523 14.69 20.56 -21.54
CA PRO A 523 13.84 19.38 -21.43
C PRO A 523 12.34 19.69 -21.26
N VAL A 524 11.55 18.88 -21.93
CA VAL A 524 10.09 18.79 -21.80
C VAL A 524 9.76 17.74 -20.76
N LYS A 525 8.84 18.05 -19.84
CA LYS A 525 8.48 17.21 -18.69
C LYS A 525 6.99 16.87 -18.60
N ALA A 526 6.13 17.67 -19.22
CA ALA A 526 4.69 17.44 -19.22
C ALA A 526 4.11 17.68 -20.62
N LEU A 527 3.20 16.80 -21.03
CA LEU A 527 2.46 16.88 -22.29
C LEU A 527 0.97 16.72 -21.99
N ALA A 528 0.12 17.51 -22.65
CA ALA A 528 -1.33 17.34 -22.63
C ALA A 528 -1.91 17.61 -24.02
N VAL A 529 -2.75 16.71 -24.52
CA VAL A 529 -3.44 16.86 -25.81
C VAL A 529 -4.90 17.23 -25.56
N SER A 530 -5.40 18.24 -26.26
CA SER A 530 -6.82 18.60 -26.28
C SER A 530 -7.26 18.93 -27.70
N GLY A 531 -8.15 18.11 -28.25
CA GLY A 531 -8.55 18.21 -29.66
C GLY A 531 -7.34 18.14 -30.59
N THR A 532 -7.17 19.18 -31.41
CA THR A 532 -6.04 19.31 -32.36
C THR A 532 -4.83 20.04 -31.79
N THR A 533 -4.75 20.28 -30.48
CA THR A 533 -3.67 21.04 -29.85
C THR A 533 -2.87 20.20 -28.88
N LEU A 534 -1.54 20.24 -29.01
CA LEU A 534 -0.61 19.72 -28.03
C LEU A 534 -0.07 20.86 -27.16
N TYR A 535 -0.31 20.78 -25.85
CA TYR A 535 0.27 21.65 -24.84
C TYR A 535 1.51 20.99 -24.23
N VAL A 536 2.56 21.78 -24.10
CA VAL A 536 3.90 21.32 -23.71
C VAL A 536 4.37 22.15 -22.54
N GLY A 537 4.82 21.49 -21.46
CA GLY A 537 5.37 22.10 -20.26
C GLY A 537 6.76 21.55 -19.91
N GLY A 538 7.64 22.40 -19.37
CA GLY A 538 8.95 21.97 -18.91
C GLY A 538 9.89 23.10 -18.46
N ASP A 539 11.18 22.94 -18.73
CA ASP A 539 12.26 23.82 -18.27
C ASP A 539 12.75 24.81 -19.35
N PHE A 540 12.05 24.91 -20.49
CA PHE A 540 12.50 25.63 -21.69
C PHE A 540 12.16 27.13 -21.72
N TYR A 541 12.93 27.88 -22.52
CA TYR A 541 12.75 29.33 -22.70
C TYR A 541 12.33 29.69 -24.14
N TYR A 542 12.67 28.83 -25.10
CA TYR A 542 12.51 29.07 -26.52
C TYR A 542 11.84 27.89 -27.20
N SER A 543 11.07 28.19 -28.25
CA SER A 543 10.72 27.28 -29.35
C SER A 543 11.23 27.91 -30.65
N GLY A 544 12.33 27.38 -31.18
CA GLY A 544 13.00 27.95 -32.33
C GLY A 544 13.60 29.31 -31.96
N SER A 545 13.26 30.35 -32.71
CA SER A 545 13.65 31.74 -32.40
C SER A 545 12.62 32.48 -31.53
N GLN A 546 11.47 31.87 -31.23
CA GLN A 546 10.40 32.49 -30.47
C GLN A 546 10.55 32.21 -28.98
N TYR A 547 10.37 33.24 -28.15
CA TYR A 547 10.26 33.08 -26.71
C TYR A 547 8.95 32.36 -26.37
N ARG A 548 9.09 31.24 -25.66
CA ARG A 548 8.01 30.41 -25.11
C ARG A 548 8.48 29.93 -23.76
N TYR A 549 8.26 30.77 -22.75
CA TYR A 549 8.76 30.54 -21.41
C TYR A 549 7.97 29.42 -20.72
N PHE A 550 8.62 28.28 -20.55
CA PHE A 550 8.20 27.07 -19.84
C PHE A 550 6.95 26.36 -20.40
N MET A 551 6.21 27.01 -21.29
CA MET A 551 5.03 26.47 -21.97
C MET A 551 4.92 26.91 -23.42
N ALA A 552 4.40 26.00 -24.25
CA ALA A 552 4.05 26.25 -25.64
C ALA A 552 2.85 25.38 -26.05
N ALA A 553 2.15 25.79 -27.11
CA ALA A 553 1.14 24.97 -27.76
C ALA A 553 1.46 24.80 -29.24
N TYR A 554 1.21 23.61 -29.77
CA TYR A 554 1.43 23.26 -31.16
C TYR A 554 0.16 22.67 -31.76
N ASP A 555 -0.07 22.96 -33.04
CA ASP A 555 -1.04 22.20 -33.82
C ASP A 555 -0.57 20.75 -33.90
N ALA A 556 -1.38 19.82 -33.40
CA ALA A 556 -1.03 18.42 -33.18
C ALA A 556 -0.72 17.67 -34.50
N GLU A 557 -1.30 18.13 -35.62
CA GLU A 557 -1.09 17.52 -36.93
C GLU A 557 0.15 18.10 -37.63
N THR A 558 0.22 19.41 -37.73
CA THR A 558 1.23 20.13 -38.53
C THR A 558 2.50 20.49 -37.76
N GLY A 559 2.41 20.64 -36.43
CA GLY A 559 3.51 21.07 -35.56
C GLY A 559 3.79 22.55 -35.61
N ALA A 560 2.89 23.31 -36.23
CA ALA A 560 2.95 24.75 -36.22
C ALA A 560 2.87 25.25 -34.77
N LEU A 561 3.85 26.05 -34.35
CA LEU A 561 3.81 26.75 -33.08
C LEU A 561 2.62 27.70 -33.08
N LEU A 562 1.68 27.49 -32.16
CA LEU A 562 0.49 28.33 -32.06
C LEU A 562 0.82 29.69 -31.42
N PRO A 563 0.02 30.74 -31.69
CA PRO A 563 0.15 32.04 -31.03
C PRO A 563 -0.04 31.99 -29.51
N TRP A 564 -0.71 30.96 -29.00
CA TRP A 564 -0.95 30.71 -27.58
C TRP A 564 0.36 30.75 -26.78
N ASN A 565 0.47 31.73 -25.88
CA ASN A 565 1.68 32.01 -25.09
C ASN A 565 1.32 32.59 -23.72
N PRO A 566 1.20 31.76 -22.68
CA PRO A 566 0.83 32.20 -21.33
C PRO A 566 1.96 32.93 -20.60
N ASN A 567 3.20 32.87 -21.10
CA ASN A 567 4.36 33.60 -20.58
C ASN A 567 4.58 33.40 -19.06
N LEU A 568 5.02 32.20 -18.68
CA LEU A 568 5.32 31.85 -17.28
C LEU A 568 6.72 32.33 -16.90
N ASN A 569 6.98 32.52 -15.61
CA ASN A 569 8.32 32.87 -15.10
C ASN A 569 9.05 31.73 -14.38
N GLY A 570 8.50 30.52 -14.39
CA GLY A 570 9.11 29.35 -13.78
C GLY A 570 8.62 28.04 -14.38
N LYS A 571 9.26 26.95 -13.95
CA LYS A 571 9.11 25.61 -14.53
C LYS A 571 7.70 25.06 -14.36
N VAL A 572 7.29 24.23 -15.31
CA VAL A 572 6.02 23.48 -15.27
C VAL A 572 6.32 22.00 -15.09
N SER A 573 5.66 21.39 -14.10
CA SER A 573 5.82 19.99 -13.71
C SER A 573 4.61 19.13 -14.05
N ALA A 574 3.40 19.71 -14.02
CA ALA A 574 2.16 18.98 -14.28
C ALA A 574 1.19 19.82 -15.12
N LEU A 575 0.42 19.14 -15.96
CA LEU A 575 -0.63 19.71 -16.80
C LEU A 575 -1.90 18.85 -16.69
N ALA A 576 -3.05 19.49 -16.53
CA ALA A 576 -4.35 18.83 -16.60
C ALA A 576 -5.35 19.70 -17.37
N VAL A 577 -6.16 19.10 -18.24
CA VAL A 577 -7.13 19.83 -19.08
C VAL A 577 -8.55 19.48 -18.63
N SER A 578 -9.41 20.49 -18.47
CA SER A 578 -10.85 20.30 -18.27
C SER A 578 -11.64 21.51 -18.77
N GLY A 579 -12.78 21.29 -19.42
CA GLY A 579 -13.79 22.32 -19.67
C GLY A 579 -13.29 23.62 -20.32
N GLY A 580 -12.36 23.56 -21.29
CA GLY A 580 -11.81 24.75 -21.94
C GLY A 580 -10.61 25.39 -21.21
N VAL A 581 -10.16 24.79 -20.10
CA VAL A 581 -9.09 25.30 -19.24
C VAL A 581 -7.94 24.31 -19.14
N LEU A 582 -6.71 24.83 -19.19
CA LEU A 582 -5.48 24.13 -18.83
C LEU A 582 -5.05 24.54 -17.42
N TYR A 583 -5.02 23.57 -16.51
CA TYR A 583 -4.42 23.73 -15.20
C TYR A 583 -2.94 23.38 -15.28
N ALA A 584 -2.08 24.30 -14.84
CA ALA A 584 -0.64 24.13 -14.80
C ALA A 584 -0.14 24.17 -13.35
N GLY A 585 0.70 23.20 -12.99
CA GLY A 585 1.37 23.09 -11.69
C GLY A 585 2.89 23.10 -11.85
N GLY A 586 3.62 23.78 -10.97
CA GLY A 586 5.07 23.81 -11.03
C GLY A 586 5.72 24.79 -10.04
N ASP A 587 6.80 25.45 -10.46
CA ASP A 587 7.65 26.35 -9.66
C ASP A 587 7.47 27.86 -9.98
N PHE A 588 6.56 28.20 -10.89
CA PHE A 588 6.32 29.59 -11.30
C PHE A 588 5.63 30.44 -10.22
N THR A 589 5.79 31.75 -10.32
CA THR A 589 5.11 32.74 -9.47
C THR A 589 4.27 33.75 -10.26
N SER A 590 4.31 33.68 -11.60
CA SER A 590 3.43 34.47 -12.46
C SER A 590 3.12 33.80 -13.79
N VAL A 591 1.96 34.15 -14.34
CA VAL A 591 1.48 33.79 -15.69
C VAL A 591 0.98 35.07 -16.35
N GLY A 592 1.57 35.46 -17.47
CA GLY A 592 1.16 36.67 -18.20
C GLY A 592 1.20 37.93 -17.34
N TRP A 593 2.24 38.05 -16.50
CA TRP A 593 2.43 39.14 -15.52
C TRP A 593 1.43 39.17 -14.35
N LYS A 594 0.45 38.27 -14.32
CA LYS A 594 -0.43 38.08 -13.15
C LYS A 594 0.25 37.16 -12.15
N VAL A 595 0.24 37.53 -10.87
CA VAL A 595 0.80 36.70 -9.79
C VAL A 595 -0.01 35.41 -9.68
N ARG A 596 0.62 34.27 -9.96
CA ARG A 596 0.02 32.94 -9.87
C ARG A 596 1.09 32.04 -9.26
N ASN A 597 0.97 31.79 -7.96
CA ASN A 597 1.99 31.04 -7.26
C ASN A 597 1.74 29.54 -7.44
N ARG A 598 2.61 28.90 -8.22
CA ARG A 598 2.82 27.45 -8.33
C ARG A 598 1.68 26.65 -8.95
N ILE A 599 0.50 27.26 -9.10
CA ILE A 599 -0.67 26.70 -9.77
C ILE A 599 -1.46 27.80 -10.50
N ALA A 600 -1.97 27.50 -11.68
CA ALA A 600 -2.76 28.43 -12.48
C ALA A 600 -3.79 27.73 -13.37
N ALA A 601 -4.92 28.38 -13.59
CA ALA A 601 -5.88 28.08 -14.64
C ALA A 601 -5.63 29.00 -15.84
N ILE A 602 -5.42 28.41 -17.02
CA ILE A 602 -5.07 29.11 -18.26
C ILE A 602 -6.11 28.75 -19.32
N ASP A 603 -6.69 29.77 -19.93
CA ASP A 603 -7.68 29.60 -20.99
C ASP A 603 -7.06 28.97 -22.24
N LEU A 604 -7.69 27.90 -22.77
CA LEU A 604 -7.13 27.14 -23.90
C LEU A 604 -7.12 27.93 -25.21
N GLU A 605 -8.03 28.90 -25.38
CA GLU A 605 -8.18 29.69 -26.61
C GLU A 605 -7.20 30.88 -26.62
N THR A 606 -7.14 31.62 -25.53
CA THR A 606 -6.41 32.90 -25.43
C THR A 606 -5.03 32.78 -24.79
N GLY A 607 -4.79 31.74 -23.98
CA GLY A 607 -3.57 31.60 -23.18
C GLY A 607 -3.50 32.55 -21.99
N ALA A 608 -4.59 33.25 -21.68
CA ALA A 608 -4.64 34.18 -20.55
C ALA A 608 -4.93 33.42 -19.24
N ALA A 609 -4.25 33.83 -18.16
CA ALA A 609 -4.65 33.44 -16.82
C ALA A 609 -5.88 34.25 -16.34
N GLY A 610 -6.91 33.55 -15.84
CA GLY A 610 -8.16 34.11 -15.31
C GLY A 610 -8.00 34.78 -13.93
N LEU A 611 -9.04 34.86 -13.09
CA LEU A 611 -8.93 35.34 -11.70
C LEU A 611 -8.51 34.25 -10.70
N TRP A 612 -8.65 32.99 -11.10
CA TRP A 612 -8.31 31.79 -10.32
C TRP A 612 -6.85 31.82 -9.83
N ASN A 613 -6.67 31.95 -8.50
CA ASN A 613 -5.36 32.06 -7.85
C ASN A 613 -5.37 31.49 -6.41
N PRO A 614 -5.25 30.17 -6.25
CA PRO A 614 -5.16 29.53 -4.94
C PRO A 614 -3.91 29.94 -4.15
N GLY A 615 -2.81 30.23 -4.84
CA GLY A 615 -1.58 30.74 -4.24
C GLY A 615 -0.86 29.75 -3.31
N ALA A 616 -0.25 28.70 -3.88
CA ALA A 616 0.52 27.75 -3.08
C ALA A 616 1.88 28.31 -2.66
N ASN A 617 2.34 27.97 -1.45
CA ASN A 617 3.66 28.40 -0.96
C ASN A 617 4.82 27.46 -1.37
N GLY A 618 4.52 26.28 -1.93
CA GLY A 618 5.48 25.27 -2.39
C GLY A 618 5.17 24.74 -3.78
N ARG A 619 6.07 23.92 -4.36
CA ARG A 619 5.90 23.34 -5.71
C ARG A 619 4.63 22.50 -5.77
N VAL A 620 3.84 22.67 -6.84
CA VAL A 620 2.76 21.73 -7.19
C VAL A 620 3.32 20.71 -8.18
N ALA A 621 3.37 19.45 -7.76
CA ALA A 621 4.00 18.35 -8.49
C ALA A 621 3.00 17.52 -9.30
N ALA A 622 1.75 17.43 -8.83
CA ALA A 622 0.69 16.64 -9.46
C ALA A 622 -0.63 17.42 -9.51
N LEU A 623 -1.40 17.18 -10.57
CA LEU A 623 -2.74 17.73 -10.78
C LEU A 623 -3.67 16.64 -11.28
N ALA A 624 -4.89 16.61 -10.75
CA ALA A 624 -6.00 15.85 -11.30
C ALA A 624 -7.28 16.69 -11.23
N VAL A 625 -8.18 16.54 -12.20
CA VAL A 625 -9.40 17.35 -12.28
C VAL A 625 -10.61 16.43 -12.45
N SER A 626 -11.67 16.66 -11.66
CA SER A 626 -12.95 15.97 -11.80
C SER A 626 -14.08 16.95 -11.54
N GLY A 627 -14.99 17.06 -12.52
CA GLY A 627 -16.13 17.98 -12.46
C GLY A 627 -15.70 19.40 -12.12
N THR A 628 -16.14 19.88 -10.96
CA THR A 628 -15.88 21.24 -10.44
C THR A 628 -14.67 21.32 -9.50
N THR A 629 -13.86 20.27 -9.40
CA THR A 629 -12.76 20.19 -8.44
C THR A 629 -11.42 19.89 -9.09
N VAL A 630 -10.40 20.67 -8.72
CA VAL A 630 -8.99 20.45 -9.03
C VAL A 630 -8.30 19.92 -7.78
N TYR A 631 -7.77 18.72 -7.84
CA TYR A 631 -6.90 18.15 -6.82
C TYR A 631 -5.45 18.51 -7.16
N ALA A 632 -4.74 19.06 -6.18
CA ALA A 632 -3.35 19.42 -6.31
C ALA A 632 -2.52 18.74 -5.23
N GLY A 633 -1.41 18.13 -5.65
CA GLY A 633 -0.44 17.46 -4.78
C GLY A 633 0.93 18.11 -4.95
N GLY A 634 1.69 18.26 -3.87
CA GLY A 634 3.02 18.86 -3.94
C GLY A 634 3.72 19.04 -2.60
N GLU A 635 4.59 20.05 -2.54
CA GLU A 635 5.45 20.39 -1.39
C GLU A 635 4.90 21.55 -0.54
N PHE A 636 3.68 22.01 -0.84
CA PHE A 636 3.10 23.16 -0.16
C PHE A 636 2.65 22.79 1.26
N THR A 637 2.77 23.76 2.17
CA THR A 637 2.19 23.70 3.52
C THR A 637 1.01 24.68 3.67
N GLU A 638 0.83 25.58 2.70
CA GLU A 638 -0.28 26.52 2.63
C GLU A 638 -0.75 26.69 1.18
N ILE A 639 -2.07 26.68 0.98
CA ILE A 639 -2.73 27.02 -0.29
C ILE A 639 -4.18 27.46 -0.01
N GLY A 640 -4.70 28.39 -0.81
CA GLY A 640 -6.03 28.97 -0.59
C GLY A 640 -6.11 29.84 0.67
N GLY A 641 -4.96 30.35 1.16
CA GLY A 641 -4.86 31.13 2.39
C GLY A 641 -5.07 30.34 3.69
N ARG A 642 -5.00 29.00 3.63
CA ARG A 642 -5.14 28.08 4.77
C ARG A 642 -3.92 27.16 4.85
N GLU A 643 -3.61 26.69 6.06
CA GLU A 643 -2.66 25.59 6.25
C GLU A 643 -3.22 24.30 5.65
N ARG A 644 -2.53 23.77 4.64
CA ARG A 644 -2.86 22.58 3.85
C ARG A 644 -1.55 21.86 3.53
N GLY A 645 -1.32 20.68 4.12
CA GLY A 645 -0.07 19.95 3.98
C GLY A 645 -0.10 18.99 2.79
N GLY A 646 0.64 19.30 1.73
CA GLY A 646 0.95 18.40 0.62
C GLY A 646 -0.17 18.08 -0.36
N ILE A 647 -1.44 18.20 0.03
CA ILE A 647 -2.60 17.92 -0.83
C ILE A 647 -3.76 18.91 -0.58
N VAL A 648 -4.53 19.21 -1.62
CA VAL A 648 -5.74 20.05 -1.52
C VAL A 648 -6.75 19.73 -2.63
N ALA A 649 -8.03 20.02 -2.36
CA ALA A 649 -9.09 20.12 -3.36
C ALA A 649 -9.53 21.59 -3.52
N LEU A 650 -9.54 22.07 -4.77
CA LEU A 650 -9.79 23.46 -5.14
C LEU A 650 -10.99 23.53 -6.08
N ASP A 651 -11.88 24.49 -5.86
CA ASP A 651 -13.00 24.75 -6.75
C ASP A 651 -12.52 25.29 -8.12
N THR A 652 -13.04 24.75 -9.23
CA THR A 652 -12.59 25.07 -10.59
C THR A 652 -12.91 26.50 -11.01
N GLU A 653 -13.94 27.12 -10.44
CA GLU A 653 -14.39 28.46 -10.81
C GLU A 653 -13.68 29.54 -9.98
N THR A 654 -13.63 29.35 -8.67
CA THR A 654 -13.14 30.33 -7.69
C THR A 654 -11.68 30.13 -7.31
N GLY A 655 -11.19 28.89 -7.34
CA GLY A 655 -9.85 28.51 -6.82
C GLY A 655 -9.78 28.47 -5.30
N SER A 656 -10.92 28.51 -4.62
CA SER A 656 -11.00 28.38 -3.17
C SER A 656 -10.72 26.93 -2.77
N ALA A 657 -9.94 26.75 -1.70
CA ALA A 657 -9.81 25.43 -1.08
C ALA A 657 -11.15 25.01 -0.46
N THR A 658 -11.55 23.78 -0.74
CA THR A 658 -12.71 23.16 -0.07
C THR A 658 -12.39 22.88 1.40
N ASP A 659 -13.39 22.37 2.13
CA ASP A 659 -13.20 22.02 3.54
C ASP A 659 -12.36 20.74 3.73
N TRP A 660 -12.19 19.92 2.68
CA TRP A 660 -11.32 18.76 2.69
C TRP A 660 -9.85 19.17 2.95
N ASN A 661 -9.26 18.62 4.01
CA ASN A 661 -8.00 19.04 4.60
C ASN A 661 -7.17 17.91 5.23
N PRO A 662 -6.81 16.86 4.48
CA PRO A 662 -5.76 15.97 4.93
C PRO A 662 -4.41 16.69 4.98
N ARG A 663 -3.64 16.48 6.05
CA ARG A 663 -2.35 17.13 6.26
C ARG A 663 -1.21 16.13 6.18
N MET A 664 -0.60 16.03 5.00
CA MET A 664 0.60 15.25 4.75
C MET A 664 1.82 15.92 5.38
N ASP A 665 2.72 15.14 5.98
CA ASP A 665 4.00 15.62 6.51
C ASP A 665 5.11 15.75 5.45
N GLY A 666 4.83 15.33 4.21
CA GLY A 666 5.78 15.34 3.10
C GLY A 666 5.12 15.52 1.74
N THR A 667 5.93 15.36 0.69
CA THR A 667 5.53 15.69 -0.69
C THR A 667 4.53 14.67 -1.25
N VAL A 668 3.46 15.16 -1.89
CA VAL A 668 2.61 14.34 -2.78
C VAL A 668 3.11 14.48 -4.21
N ASN A 669 3.66 13.40 -4.77
CA ASN A 669 4.27 13.36 -6.10
C ASN A 669 3.29 12.99 -7.21
N ALA A 670 2.23 12.25 -6.88
CA ALA A 670 1.26 11.74 -7.83
C ALA A 670 -0.16 11.79 -7.26
N LEU A 671 -1.12 12.00 -8.14
CA LEU A 671 -2.55 11.97 -7.86
C LEU A 671 -3.26 11.13 -8.91
N ALA A 672 -4.25 10.35 -8.48
CA ALA A 672 -5.18 9.68 -9.38
C ALA A 672 -6.62 9.78 -8.82
N LEU A 673 -7.60 9.78 -9.72
CA LEU A 673 -9.02 9.85 -9.38
C LEU A 673 -9.71 8.58 -9.82
N SER A 674 -10.44 7.96 -8.89
CA SER A 674 -11.44 6.93 -9.19
C SER A 674 -12.84 7.54 -9.05
N PRO A 675 -13.90 6.84 -9.48
CA PRO A 675 -15.27 7.38 -9.39
C PRO A 675 -15.68 7.80 -7.98
N ASN A 676 -15.09 7.17 -6.95
CA ASN A 676 -15.45 7.35 -5.55
C ASN A 676 -14.25 7.68 -4.65
N ALA A 677 -13.07 7.99 -5.17
CA ALA A 677 -11.94 8.36 -4.33
C ALA A 677 -10.87 9.22 -5.02
N VAL A 678 -10.15 9.96 -4.19
CA VAL A 678 -8.88 10.60 -4.52
C VAL A 678 -7.77 9.74 -3.95
N HIS A 679 -6.80 9.42 -4.78
CA HIS A 679 -5.63 8.66 -4.39
C HIS A 679 -4.40 9.55 -4.45
N ALA A 680 -3.62 9.53 -3.38
CA ALA A 680 -2.43 10.35 -3.20
C ALA A 680 -1.22 9.45 -2.97
N GLY A 681 -0.16 9.70 -3.73
CA GLY A 681 1.10 8.97 -3.65
C GLY A 681 2.26 9.94 -3.54
N GLY A 682 3.22 9.68 -2.67
CA GLY A 682 4.31 10.60 -2.45
C GLY A 682 5.39 10.10 -1.52
N ALA A 683 6.22 11.04 -1.06
CA ALA A 683 7.32 10.81 -0.10
C ALA A 683 6.93 11.18 1.35
N PHE A 684 5.64 11.38 1.63
CA PHE A 684 5.13 11.60 2.98
C PHE A 684 5.26 10.32 3.82
N THR A 685 5.47 10.49 5.12
CA THR A 685 5.59 9.39 6.10
C THR A 685 4.41 9.34 7.06
N GLY A 686 3.63 10.42 7.14
CA GLY A 686 2.53 10.54 8.07
C GLY A 686 1.48 11.55 7.67
N MET A 687 0.33 11.43 8.34
CA MET A 687 -0.82 12.29 8.16
C MET A 687 -1.43 12.65 9.51
N ASP A 688 -1.59 13.95 9.76
CA ASP A 688 -2.13 14.48 11.03
C ASP A 688 -1.42 13.92 12.29
N GLY A 689 -0.11 13.69 12.18
CA GLY A 689 0.74 13.14 13.25
C GLY A 689 0.68 11.61 13.42
N ASN A 690 -0.06 10.91 12.57
CA ASN A 690 -0.13 9.45 12.55
C ASN A 690 0.79 8.87 11.48
N ASP A 691 1.31 7.67 11.73
CA ASP A 691 2.07 6.90 10.73
C ASP A 691 1.14 6.53 9.57
N TRP A 692 1.45 7.02 8.38
CA TRP A 692 0.67 6.76 7.16
C TRP A 692 1.52 7.01 5.92
N PRO A 693 2.45 6.08 5.62
CA PRO A 693 3.55 6.41 4.73
C PRO A 693 3.21 6.20 3.25
N TYR A 694 3.59 7.15 2.41
CA TYR A 694 3.74 7.07 0.96
C TYR A 694 2.46 6.92 0.11
N TYR A 695 1.36 6.37 0.63
CA TYR A 695 0.09 6.28 -0.08
C TYR A 695 -1.13 6.51 0.82
N ALA A 696 -2.12 7.24 0.30
CA ALA A 696 -3.40 7.47 0.95
C ALA A 696 -4.55 7.46 -0.06
N GLN A 697 -5.70 6.97 0.37
CA GLN A 697 -6.96 7.00 -0.37
C GLN A 697 -8.01 7.75 0.44
N PHE A 698 -8.75 8.64 -0.22
CA PHE A 698 -9.80 9.45 0.39
C PHE A 698 -11.09 9.28 -0.38
N GLU A 699 -12.15 8.82 0.27
CA GLU A 699 -13.45 8.65 -0.38
C GLU A 699 -14.04 9.99 -0.82
N LEU A 700 -14.58 10.00 -2.03
CA LEU A 700 -15.40 11.06 -2.58
C LEU A 700 -16.88 10.77 -2.32
N PRO A 701 -17.70 11.80 -2.05
CA PRO A 701 -19.14 11.63 -1.96
C PRO A 701 -19.68 11.09 -3.30
N VAL A 702 -20.33 9.93 -3.28
CA VAL A 702 -20.96 9.38 -4.48
C VAL A 702 -22.33 10.05 -4.67
N PRO A 703 -22.65 10.64 -5.84
CA PRO A 703 -23.98 11.17 -6.11
C PRO A 703 -25.04 10.08 -5.92
N ALA A 704 -26.20 10.42 -5.35
CA ALA A 704 -27.32 9.48 -5.18
C ALA A 704 -28.50 9.88 -6.07
N TYR A 705 -29.16 8.88 -6.67
CA TYR A 705 -30.29 9.02 -7.57
C TYR A 705 -31.55 8.39 -6.99
N ALA A 706 -32.69 9.03 -7.23
CA ALA A 706 -33.99 8.55 -6.82
C ALA A 706 -34.59 7.63 -7.90
N LEU A 707 -34.98 6.42 -7.50
CA LEU A 707 -35.78 5.51 -8.32
C LEU A 707 -37.22 5.52 -7.79
N ARG A 708 -38.19 5.88 -8.62
CA ARG A 708 -39.60 5.98 -8.24
C ARG A 708 -40.46 5.12 -9.17
N TYR A 709 -41.14 4.16 -8.59
CA TYR A 709 -42.03 3.24 -9.28
C TYR A 709 -43.46 3.48 -8.82
N THR A 710 -44.39 3.52 -9.77
CA THR A 710 -45.83 3.67 -9.49
C THR A 710 -46.61 2.55 -10.18
N ALA A 711 -47.77 2.17 -9.64
CA ALA A 711 -48.69 1.27 -10.31
C ALA A 711 -49.80 2.09 -10.98
N GLY A 712 -50.04 1.82 -12.27
CA GLY A 712 -51.23 2.29 -12.96
C GLY A 712 -52.48 1.56 -12.49
N ALA A 713 -53.62 1.90 -13.11
CA ALA A 713 -54.90 1.25 -12.79
C ALA A 713 -54.86 -0.26 -13.03
N ASN A 714 -55.59 -1.02 -12.20
CA ASN A 714 -55.76 -2.48 -12.25
C ASN A 714 -54.53 -3.31 -11.87
N GLY A 715 -53.69 -2.77 -10.98
CA GLY A 715 -52.63 -3.52 -10.34
C GLY A 715 -51.98 -2.77 -9.18
N SER A 716 -50.97 -3.39 -8.60
CA SER A 716 -50.19 -2.88 -7.49
C SER A 716 -48.70 -3.18 -7.68
N LEU A 717 -47.85 -2.63 -6.81
CA LEU A 717 -46.42 -2.94 -6.77
C LEU A 717 -46.09 -3.76 -5.52
N SER A 718 -45.15 -4.70 -5.66
CA SER A 718 -44.51 -5.41 -4.55
C SER A 718 -43.00 -5.17 -4.61
N GLY A 719 -42.42 -4.67 -3.52
CA GLY A 719 -41.02 -4.22 -3.44
C GLY A 719 -40.92 -2.76 -2.96
N GLU A 720 -39.71 -2.20 -2.92
CA GLU A 720 -39.50 -0.78 -2.58
C GLU A 720 -39.80 0.11 -3.78
N SER A 721 -40.97 0.77 -3.77
CA SER A 721 -41.42 1.64 -4.85
C SER A 721 -40.75 3.02 -4.87
N SER A 722 -39.96 3.35 -3.85
CA SER A 722 -39.14 4.56 -3.79
C SER A 722 -37.79 4.19 -3.20
N GLN A 723 -36.75 4.28 -4.00
CA GLN A 723 -35.39 3.91 -3.62
C GLN A 723 -34.45 5.10 -3.84
N THR A 724 -33.33 5.09 -3.11
CA THR A 724 -32.22 6.00 -3.35
C THR A 724 -30.98 5.16 -3.50
N VAL A 725 -30.36 5.21 -4.67
CA VAL A 725 -29.19 4.40 -5.02
C VAL A 725 -28.04 5.32 -5.37
N ASN A 726 -26.81 4.92 -5.03
CA ASN A 726 -25.63 5.66 -5.44
C ASN A 726 -25.43 5.55 -6.96
N HIS A 727 -24.78 6.53 -7.57
CA HIS A 727 -24.40 6.53 -8.98
C HIS A 727 -23.68 5.22 -9.33
N GLY A 728 -24.17 4.51 -10.34
CA GLY A 728 -23.65 3.24 -10.82
C GLY A 728 -24.07 2.01 -10.01
N SER A 729 -24.90 2.17 -8.97
CA SER A 729 -25.47 1.05 -8.22
C SER A 729 -26.78 0.55 -8.86
N ASP A 730 -27.14 -0.69 -8.56
CA ASP A 730 -28.40 -1.29 -8.99
C ASP A 730 -29.52 -0.99 -7.99
N GLY A 731 -30.74 -0.82 -8.49
CA GLY A 731 -31.96 -0.77 -7.68
C GLY A 731 -32.37 -2.16 -7.16
N ALA A 732 -33.13 -2.18 -6.08
CA ALA A 732 -33.83 -3.38 -5.63
C ALA A 732 -34.97 -3.74 -6.61
N PRO A 733 -35.26 -5.04 -6.80
CA PRO A 733 -36.32 -5.47 -7.71
C PRO A 733 -37.71 -4.95 -7.28
N VAL A 734 -38.47 -4.45 -8.25
CA VAL A 734 -39.87 -4.04 -8.07
C VAL A 734 -40.77 -4.88 -8.98
N THR A 735 -41.72 -5.58 -8.38
CA THR A 735 -42.66 -6.46 -9.10
C THR A 735 -43.97 -5.73 -9.33
N ALA A 736 -44.42 -5.67 -10.58
CA ALA A 736 -45.78 -5.29 -10.94
C ALA A 736 -46.72 -6.48 -10.70
N VAL A 737 -47.74 -6.31 -9.88
CA VAL A 737 -48.70 -7.35 -9.48
C VAL A 737 -50.08 -6.98 -10.04
N PRO A 738 -50.56 -7.66 -11.09
CA PRO A 738 -51.89 -7.38 -11.66
C PRO A 738 -53.01 -7.71 -10.66
N ASP A 739 -54.11 -6.94 -10.72
CA ASP A 739 -55.35 -7.30 -10.04
C ASP A 739 -56.03 -8.51 -10.72
N ALA A 740 -57.11 -9.04 -10.13
CA ALA A 740 -57.87 -10.12 -10.75
C ALA A 740 -58.38 -9.73 -12.15
N ASP A 741 -58.34 -10.67 -13.09
CA ASP A 741 -58.72 -10.49 -14.50
C ASP A 741 -57.86 -9.45 -15.26
N CYS A 742 -56.62 -9.24 -14.84
CA CYS A 742 -55.65 -8.34 -15.49
C CYS A 742 -54.29 -9.01 -15.69
N HIS A 743 -53.51 -8.51 -16.65
CA HIS A 743 -52.10 -8.83 -16.81
C HIS A 743 -51.23 -7.56 -16.90
N PHE A 744 -49.97 -7.70 -16.50
CA PHE A 744 -48.95 -6.65 -16.67
C PHE A 744 -48.54 -6.59 -18.14
N VAL A 745 -48.51 -5.39 -18.71
CA VAL A 745 -48.16 -5.14 -20.11
C VAL A 745 -46.70 -4.74 -20.23
N GLN A 746 -46.32 -3.63 -19.59
CA GLN A 746 -44.99 -3.03 -19.62
C GLN A 746 -44.89 -1.90 -18.59
N TRP A 747 -43.69 -1.41 -18.34
CA TRP A 747 -43.43 -0.15 -17.67
C TRP A 747 -43.58 1.03 -18.65
N SER A 748 -43.78 2.24 -18.14
CA SER A 748 -44.02 3.46 -18.94
C SER A 748 -42.90 3.85 -19.90
N ASP A 749 -41.70 3.30 -19.72
CA ASP A 749 -40.53 3.45 -20.58
C ASP A 749 -40.34 2.29 -21.58
N GLY A 750 -41.29 1.35 -21.64
CA GLY A 750 -41.31 0.24 -22.60
C GLY A 750 -40.63 -1.04 -22.12
N VAL A 751 -40.11 -1.07 -20.88
CA VAL A 751 -39.53 -2.30 -20.31
C VAL A 751 -40.63 -3.32 -20.00
N THR A 752 -40.45 -4.58 -20.40
CA THR A 752 -41.44 -5.66 -20.18
C THR A 752 -41.01 -6.66 -19.09
N GLU A 753 -39.81 -6.52 -18.54
CA GLU A 753 -39.31 -7.37 -17.45
C GLU A 753 -40.08 -7.12 -16.14
N ASN A 754 -40.45 -8.21 -15.46
CA ASN A 754 -41.15 -8.21 -14.19
C ASN A 754 -40.75 -9.43 -13.35
N PRO A 755 -40.09 -9.27 -12.18
CA PRO A 755 -39.74 -8.00 -11.53
C PRO A 755 -38.73 -7.17 -12.32
N ARG A 756 -38.85 -5.84 -12.23
CA ARG A 756 -37.92 -4.88 -12.83
C ARG A 756 -36.75 -4.61 -11.89
N VAL A 757 -35.54 -4.56 -12.44
CA VAL A 757 -34.31 -4.13 -11.76
C VAL A 757 -33.63 -3.10 -12.65
N ASP A 758 -33.50 -1.86 -12.18
CA ASP A 758 -32.69 -0.85 -12.85
C ASP A 758 -31.23 -0.99 -12.42
N VAL A 759 -30.37 -1.44 -13.34
CA VAL A 759 -28.93 -1.68 -13.10
C VAL A 759 -28.07 -0.49 -13.52
N ASN A 760 -26.93 -0.28 -12.84
CA ASN A 760 -25.96 0.78 -13.14
C ASN A 760 -26.59 2.18 -13.27
N VAL A 761 -27.34 2.61 -12.24
CA VAL A 761 -28.16 3.83 -12.28
C VAL A 761 -27.29 5.09 -12.34
N THR A 762 -27.42 5.87 -13.41
CA THR A 762 -26.63 7.11 -13.64
C THR A 762 -27.48 8.38 -13.60
N GLY A 763 -28.76 8.26 -13.24
CA GLY A 763 -29.72 9.36 -13.16
C GLY A 763 -30.98 8.95 -12.41
N ASP A 764 -31.82 9.93 -12.05
CA ASP A 764 -33.13 9.66 -11.45
C ASP A 764 -34.03 8.90 -12.43
N ILE A 765 -34.77 7.91 -11.94
CA ILE A 765 -35.75 7.13 -12.71
C ILE A 765 -37.12 7.31 -12.10
N THR A 766 -38.13 7.58 -12.93
CA THR A 766 -39.53 7.61 -12.52
C THR A 766 -40.38 6.90 -13.57
N VAL A 767 -40.98 5.77 -13.19
CA VAL A 767 -41.70 4.88 -14.11
C VAL A 767 -42.98 4.33 -13.49
N GLU A 768 -43.95 4.00 -14.36
CA GLU A 768 -45.26 3.47 -13.97
C GLU A 768 -45.48 2.09 -14.59
N ALA A 769 -45.99 1.12 -13.81
CA ALA A 769 -46.41 -0.19 -14.31
C ALA A 769 -47.79 -0.11 -14.97
N ILE A 770 -47.90 -0.59 -16.22
CA ILE A 770 -49.12 -0.54 -17.03
C ILE A 770 -49.75 -1.94 -17.08
N PHE A 771 -51.06 -2.01 -16.78
CA PHE A 771 -51.85 -3.25 -16.77
C PHE A 771 -53.00 -3.19 -17.78
N ALA A 772 -53.43 -4.35 -18.27
CA ALA A 772 -54.60 -4.49 -19.15
C ALA A 772 -55.55 -5.59 -18.63
N MET A 773 -56.85 -5.41 -18.85
CA MET A 773 -57.88 -6.41 -18.51
C MET A 773 -57.81 -7.58 -19.50
N ASP A 774 -57.95 -8.80 -18.98
CA ASP A 774 -58.07 -10.01 -19.79
C ASP A 774 -59.43 -10.04 -20.49
N THR A 775 -59.44 -10.33 -21.79
CA THR A 775 -60.69 -10.44 -22.55
C THR A 775 -61.29 -11.83 -22.37
N ILE A 776 -62.52 -11.89 -21.87
CA ILE A 776 -63.30 -13.13 -21.85
C ILE A 776 -63.83 -13.36 -23.28
N GLU A 777 -63.18 -14.23 -24.05
CA GLU A 777 -63.75 -14.74 -25.30
C GLU A 777 -64.95 -15.63 -24.98
N GLY A 778 -66.15 -15.12 -25.26
CA GLY A 778 -67.37 -15.91 -25.27
C GLY A 778 -67.43 -16.80 -26.52
N GLU A 779 -67.70 -18.08 -26.30
CA GLU A 779 -68.02 -19.08 -27.33
C GLU A 779 -69.11 -18.54 -28.28
N GLY A 780 -68.77 -18.41 -29.57
CA GLY A 780 -69.67 -17.95 -30.63
C GLY A 780 -69.63 -18.90 -31.83
N GLU A 781 -70.65 -19.76 -31.88
CA GLU A 781 -71.18 -20.62 -32.96
C GLU A 781 -70.53 -20.52 -34.35
N GLY A 782 -70.04 -21.67 -34.84
CA GLY A 782 -69.64 -21.86 -36.23
C GLY A 782 -70.81 -22.21 -37.14
N GLU A 783 -70.99 -21.45 -38.22
CA GLU A 783 -71.76 -21.81 -39.40
C GLU A 783 -70.98 -21.47 -40.69
N GLY A 784 -71.05 -22.38 -41.68
CA GLY A 784 -70.87 -22.10 -43.12
C GLY A 784 -69.45 -22.28 -43.66
N GLU A 785 -69.06 -23.46 -44.14
CA GLU A 785 -69.25 -23.96 -45.53
C GLU A 785 -68.41 -23.27 -46.62
N GLY A 786 -67.66 -24.10 -47.37
CA GLY A 786 -67.58 -23.96 -48.83
C GLY A 786 -66.19 -23.72 -49.43
N GLU A 787 -65.36 -24.75 -49.48
CA GLU A 787 -64.23 -24.82 -50.42
C GLU A 787 -64.73 -24.91 -51.87
N GLY A 788 -64.20 -24.04 -52.73
CA GLY A 788 -64.25 -24.16 -54.18
C GLY A 788 -62.85 -23.87 -54.74
N GLU A 789 -62.18 -24.91 -55.21
CA GLU A 789 -60.90 -24.89 -55.91
C GLU A 789 -60.97 -24.06 -57.21
N GLY A 790 -59.84 -23.50 -57.64
CA GLY A 790 -59.60 -23.23 -59.07
C GLY A 790 -58.75 -22.00 -59.41
N GLU A 791 -57.43 -22.22 -59.44
CA GLU A 791 -56.38 -21.64 -60.30
C GLU A 791 -56.40 -20.16 -60.73
N GLY A 792 -55.25 -19.48 -60.51
CA GLY A 792 -54.86 -18.23 -61.17
C GLY A 792 -53.82 -17.45 -60.42
#